data_AF-A0A4U0V0N6-F1
#
_entry.id   AF-A0A4U0V0N6-F1
#
_cell.length_a   1.000
_cell.length_b   1.000
_cell.length_c   1.000
_cell.angle_alpha   90.00
_cell.angle_beta   90.00
_cell.angle_gamma   90.00
#
_symmetry.space_group_name_H-M   'P 1'
#
loop_
_entity.id
_entity.type
_entity.pdbx_description
1 polymer ?
#
loop_
_entity_poly.entity_id
_entity_poly.type
_entity_poly.pdbx_seq_one_letter_code
_entity_poly.pdbx_strand_id
1 'polypeptide(L)'
;MSARSLLVAGAVSYDYLLYQMPTASAYHPHARNAEGVGEDAAHLVIRTGGADLIATLLTAAAAKHGIQVLGPKLQPPAASCLRHNASCICDLAIDDRSLGSELRYSVTRTKQIGRSPTWHSPDIDKANTPPGSTVVITGSGEAFRDLEPALDFLQRVRPRYIIHHMTRPLALGPLWDLIRNGPMTRDGVPDPEYLAVIIDADDLRAEGIAISKALSWEATAEDFVRNLGSNGRLDTLVTCPNLIVRFGAEGVIYHRGRDACDPKLFYHPRAMEGERRSDTDTHMIGLSAAFTAGLALGFADSKPPNCDLAIRYGIAAASELSKQGFVHSDLDDAPDFPAAQIMANLRIDKKHAAVSIPSARISSGDKWSIFDSVTGDPAELARQIVTIGPEKALAACPIQRFGKLLTVERPEQESLRAVLSAVHERLNSSARRPTSIGILGAAGSGKKFTASNMATHISNDGPANRLNYNARLLKSDDLIAACHAIRDYTASGEITIVTFENFEAVLESEHSILNDFLVIMRDGQFTDRGSVHNLGSPLMFFLVNHEGGSDNDEPFPPPTPTSPRTTDFRQRPNLDLSLLMDYLHGLVRVAGPNQASAKDKTFPVRRAMMLRHILGQKHPQLIVNGRMNVEEGVLHALLLVPRYKHGLHSLEKIISTSRLSGRTKFDVSALPPEEQIQLHVDGKIFMSHLRAPKLVPSLREKLAEGMFEIYKKRRIVMCKTDEERKALDTDRSMRDWDELAPELKESTRAQADDIPRKLRAVGCFMLNEERSEPLLKVPGFSVEELDMLSEIEHERFNAERLQRQWRMGPRNSKQRTTPFLVPWRDLTQEWKDVDRVMVECVPAILEKAGWHIYRMKEDVEVNGSM
;
A
#
# COMPACT_ATOMS: atom_id res chain seq x y z
N MET A 1 41.62 -6.27 -1.22
CA MET A 1 40.73 -7.44 -1.31
C MET A 1 40.67 -7.86 -2.76
N SER A 2 40.75 -9.15 -3.08
CA SER A 2 40.56 -9.63 -4.46
C SER A 2 39.16 -9.24 -4.92
N ALA A 3 39.03 -8.67 -6.12
CA ALA A 3 37.72 -8.40 -6.73
C ALA A 3 36.93 -9.71 -6.82
N ARG A 4 35.64 -9.67 -6.47
CA ARG A 4 34.77 -10.86 -6.58
C ARG A 4 34.42 -11.07 -8.05
N SER A 5 34.38 -12.32 -8.50
CA SER A 5 34.13 -12.63 -9.92
C SER A 5 32.72 -13.17 -10.13
N LEU A 6 31.99 -12.52 -11.04
CA LEU A 6 30.65 -12.89 -11.47
C LEU A 6 30.74 -13.47 -12.88
N LEU A 7 30.24 -14.69 -13.04
CA LEU A 7 30.16 -15.35 -14.33
C LEU A 7 28.69 -15.49 -14.72
N VAL A 8 28.35 -15.05 -15.92
CA VAL A 8 26.96 -15.05 -16.40
C VAL A 8 26.84 -15.99 -17.57
N ALA A 9 25.92 -16.96 -17.48
CA ALA A 9 25.66 -17.95 -18.51
C ALA A 9 24.16 -18.25 -18.63
N GLY A 10 23.74 -18.87 -19.72
CA GLY A 10 22.36 -19.27 -19.96
C GLY A 10 21.79 -18.83 -21.30
N ALA A 11 20.46 -18.70 -21.35
CA ALA A 11 19.71 -18.21 -22.49
C ALA A 11 20.08 -16.77 -22.84
N VAL A 12 20.44 -16.51 -24.10
CA VAL A 12 20.54 -15.16 -24.67
C VAL A 12 19.37 -14.96 -25.62
N SER A 13 18.59 -13.89 -25.42
CA SER A 13 17.56 -13.48 -26.38
C SER A 13 18.16 -12.55 -27.43
N TYR A 14 17.65 -12.63 -28.66
CA TYR A 14 17.94 -11.67 -29.73
C TYR A 14 16.63 -10.96 -30.08
N ASP A 15 16.49 -9.73 -29.58
CA ASP A 15 15.27 -8.96 -29.59
C ASP A 15 15.30 -7.97 -30.77
N TYR A 16 14.33 -8.12 -31.67
CA TYR A 16 14.21 -7.35 -32.91
C TYR A 16 13.36 -6.12 -32.63
N LEU A 17 13.99 -4.97 -32.51
CA LEU A 17 13.36 -3.70 -32.16
C LEU A 17 12.97 -2.96 -33.44
N LEU A 18 11.67 -2.84 -33.68
CA LEU A 18 11.10 -2.01 -34.75
C LEU A 18 10.80 -0.62 -34.19
N TYR A 19 11.37 0.43 -34.77
CA TYR A 19 11.22 1.79 -34.26
C TYR A 19 11.14 2.83 -35.38
N GLN A 20 10.61 4.01 -35.07
CA GLN A 20 10.56 5.14 -36.00
C GLN A 20 11.59 6.21 -35.59
N MET A 21 12.20 6.86 -36.57
CA MET A 21 13.05 8.02 -36.35
C MET A 21 12.18 9.29 -36.35
N PRO A 22 12.36 10.22 -35.39
CA PRO A 22 11.64 11.49 -35.42
C PRO A 22 12.03 12.29 -36.68
N THR A 23 11.05 12.90 -37.35
CA THR A 23 11.32 13.71 -38.55
C THR A 23 12.13 14.96 -38.19
N ALA A 24 13.02 15.40 -39.10
CA ALA A 24 13.86 16.58 -38.91
C ALA A 24 13.06 17.88 -38.59
N SER A 25 11.76 17.92 -38.89
CA SER A 25 10.88 19.05 -38.56
C SER A 25 10.56 19.17 -37.05
N ALA A 26 10.68 18.08 -36.29
CA ALA A 26 10.37 18.06 -34.85
C ALA A 26 11.40 18.83 -34.00
N TYR A 27 12.62 19.00 -34.49
CA TYR A 27 13.68 19.75 -33.80
C TYR A 27 13.76 21.23 -34.20
N HIS A 28 13.20 21.61 -35.37
CA HIS A 28 13.25 22.99 -35.88
C HIS A 28 11.92 23.38 -36.57
N PRO A 29 11.05 24.17 -35.92
CA PRO A 29 9.73 24.55 -36.47
C PRO A 29 9.77 25.49 -37.69
N HIS A 30 10.95 25.78 -38.25
CA HIS A 30 11.14 26.68 -39.39
C HIS A 30 11.82 26.05 -40.61
N ALA A 31 12.18 24.77 -40.59
CA ALA A 31 12.71 24.08 -41.77
C ALA A 31 11.56 23.54 -42.63
N ARG A 32 11.01 24.37 -43.53
CA ARG A 32 10.17 23.90 -44.62
C ARG A 32 11.04 23.44 -45.80
N ASN A 33 10.67 22.28 -46.32
CA ASN A 33 11.02 21.72 -47.64
C ASN A 33 12.20 20.73 -47.68
N ALA A 34 11.88 19.46 -47.43
CA ALA A 34 12.37 18.35 -48.24
C ALA A 34 11.20 17.37 -48.44
N GLU A 35 10.54 17.44 -49.60
CA GLU A 35 9.56 16.44 -50.01
C GLU A 35 10.26 15.13 -50.39
N GLY A 36 9.67 14.00 -49.97
CA GLY A 36 9.66 12.78 -50.78
C GLY A 36 10.38 11.57 -50.19
N VAL A 37 9.55 10.59 -49.77
CA VAL A 37 9.89 9.16 -49.59
C VAL A 37 10.67 8.83 -48.29
N GLY A 38 9.99 8.84 -47.15
CA GLY A 38 10.58 8.35 -45.90
C GLY A 38 9.72 8.47 -44.63
N GLU A 39 8.60 9.20 -44.67
CA GLU A 39 7.79 9.54 -43.48
C GLU A 39 7.09 8.34 -42.80
N ASP A 40 7.14 7.13 -43.38
CA ASP A 40 6.49 5.93 -42.85
C ASP A 40 7.44 4.71 -42.80
N ALA A 41 8.76 4.92 -42.80
CA ALA A 41 9.76 3.85 -42.76
C ALA A 41 10.06 3.42 -41.31
N ALA A 42 9.76 2.15 -40.97
CA ALA A 42 10.19 1.54 -39.72
C ALA A 42 11.65 1.05 -39.84
N HIS A 43 12.48 1.42 -38.88
CA HIS A 43 13.84 0.92 -38.71
C HIS A 43 13.83 -0.35 -37.86
N LEU A 44 14.83 -1.21 -38.08
CA LEU A 44 15.00 -2.46 -37.35
C LEU A 44 16.42 -2.52 -36.77
N VAL A 45 16.53 -2.79 -35.48
CA VAL A 45 17.81 -3.10 -34.82
C VAL A 45 17.69 -4.36 -33.97
N ILE A 46 18.78 -5.10 -33.81
CA ILE A 46 18.82 -6.30 -32.97
C ILE A 46 19.60 -5.98 -31.70
N ARG A 47 18.98 -6.22 -30.54
CA ARG A 47 19.63 -6.15 -29.23
C ARG A 47 19.62 -7.50 -28.55
N THR A 48 20.62 -7.74 -27.70
CA THR A 48 20.75 -8.98 -26.94
C THR A 48 20.18 -8.80 -25.54
N GLY A 49 19.39 -9.77 -25.10
CA GLY A 49 18.77 -9.83 -23.79
C GLY A 49 19.17 -11.07 -23.00
N GLY A 50 18.44 -11.36 -21.91
CA GLY A 50 18.71 -12.52 -21.07
C GLY A 50 20.10 -12.47 -20.43
N ALA A 51 20.92 -13.51 -20.64
CA ALA A 51 22.24 -13.65 -20.01
C ALA A 51 23.18 -12.50 -20.38
N ASP A 52 23.10 -12.02 -21.63
CA ASP A 52 23.97 -10.97 -22.12
C ASP A 52 23.63 -9.62 -21.49
N LEU A 53 22.33 -9.27 -21.40
CA LEU A 53 21.90 -8.06 -20.71
C LEU A 53 22.28 -8.07 -19.22
N ILE A 54 22.18 -9.22 -18.54
CA ILE A 54 22.67 -9.35 -17.15
C ILE A 54 24.17 -9.04 -17.09
N ALA A 55 24.97 -9.60 -17.99
CA ALA A 55 26.42 -9.38 -18.04
C ALA A 55 26.76 -7.91 -18.34
N THR A 56 26.08 -7.28 -19.30
CA THR A 56 26.26 -5.87 -19.66
C THR A 56 25.95 -4.94 -18.48
N LEU A 57 24.84 -5.20 -17.79
CA LEU A 57 24.45 -4.49 -16.58
C LEU A 57 25.48 -4.66 -15.45
N LEU A 58 25.92 -5.89 -15.17
CA LEU A 58 26.94 -6.12 -14.15
C LEU A 58 28.29 -5.48 -14.53
N THR A 59 28.65 -5.48 -15.81
CA THR A 59 29.88 -4.85 -16.31
C THR A 59 29.84 -3.34 -16.11
N ALA A 60 28.70 -2.71 -16.37
CA ALA A 60 28.48 -1.28 -16.09
C ALA A 60 28.61 -0.95 -14.59
N ALA A 61 28.27 -1.89 -13.69
CA ALA A 61 28.43 -1.73 -12.25
C ALA A 61 29.85 -2.08 -11.74
N ALA A 62 30.73 -2.63 -12.59
CA ALA A 62 31.96 -3.29 -12.17
C ALA A 62 32.90 -2.39 -11.34
N ALA A 63 33.18 -1.18 -11.84
CA ALA A 63 34.07 -0.23 -11.18
C ALA A 63 33.54 0.24 -9.82
N LYS A 64 32.23 0.50 -9.73
CA LYS A 64 31.56 1.01 -8.51
C LYS A 64 31.48 -0.05 -7.41
N HIS A 65 31.34 -1.32 -7.77
CA HIS A 65 31.18 -2.43 -6.83
C HIS A 65 32.45 -3.27 -6.63
N GLY A 66 33.55 -2.96 -7.32
CA GLY A 66 34.81 -3.69 -7.20
C GLY A 66 34.70 -5.16 -7.65
N ILE A 67 33.95 -5.41 -8.72
CA ILE A 67 33.65 -6.76 -9.22
C ILE A 67 34.28 -6.98 -10.60
N GLN A 68 34.60 -8.23 -10.92
CA GLN A 68 34.98 -8.65 -12.26
C GLN A 68 33.83 -9.44 -12.87
N VAL A 69 33.49 -9.16 -14.13
CA VAL A 69 32.37 -9.81 -14.83
C VAL A 69 32.89 -10.56 -16.05
N LEU A 70 32.47 -11.81 -16.18
CA LEU A 70 32.71 -12.63 -17.36
C LEU A 70 31.32 -12.98 -17.95
N GLY A 71 31.03 -12.44 -19.12
CA GLY A 71 29.77 -12.62 -19.83
C GLY A 71 29.81 -13.72 -20.91
N PRO A 72 28.65 -14.08 -21.47
CA PRO A 72 28.56 -15.08 -22.53
C PRO A 72 29.33 -14.66 -23.79
N LYS A 73 29.99 -15.63 -24.45
CA LYS A 73 30.61 -15.38 -25.76
C LYS A 73 29.56 -15.49 -26.88
N LEU A 74 29.33 -14.39 -27.59
CA LEU A 74 28.38 -14.33 -28.70
C LEU A 74 29.11 -14.46 -30.04
N GLN A 75 28.47 -15.11 -31.02
CA GLN A 75 29.00 -15.18 -32.39
C GLN A 75 28.72 -13.85 -33.11
N PRO A 76 29.67 -13.28 -33.86
CA PRO A 76 29.44 -12.06 -34.63
C PRO A 76 28.35 -12.31 -35.70
N PRO A 77 27.55 -11.29 -36.07
CA PRO A 77 26.58 -11.42 -37.14
C PRO A 77 27.29 -11.76 -38.46
N ALA A 78 27.09 -12.96 -39.01
CA ALA A 78 27.68 -13.33 -40.29
C ALA A 78 26.94 -12.59 -41.42
N ALA A 79 27.68 -11.88 -42.27
CA ALA A 79 27.18 -10.94 -43.28
C ALA A 79 26.26 -11.51 -44.39
N SER A 80 25.87 -12.79 -44.35
CA SER A 80 25.16 -13.43 -45.45
C SER A 80 24.04 -14.40 -45.07
N CYS A 81 23.51 -14.38 -43.85
CA CYS A 81 22.31 -15.13 -43.55
C CYS A 81 21.43 -14.51 -42.45
N LEU A 82 20.18 -14.23 -42.80
CA LEU A 82 19.04 -14.09 -41.89
C LEU A 82 18.73 -15.43 -41.16
N ARG A 83 19.75 -16.15 -40.67
CA ARG A 83 19.65 -17.35 -39.83
C ARG A 83 19.77 -17.01 -38.33
N HIS A 84 19.67 -15.74 -37.96
CA HIS A 84 19.72 -15.31 -36.57
C HIS A 84 18.52 -15.82 -35.76
N ASN A 85 18.77 -16.23 -34.51
CA ASN A 85 17.79 -16.78 -33.57
C ASN A 85 16.94 -15.66 -32.95
N ALA A 86 16.19 -14.94 -33.78
CA ALA A 86 15.22 -13.96 -33.31
C ALA A 86 14.33 -14.59 -32.23
N SER A 87 14.33 -13.98 -31.05
CA SER A 87 13.61 -14.47 -29.87
C SER A 87 12.27 -13.77 -29.74
N CYS A 88 12.25 -12.46 -29.94
CA CYS A 88 11.02 -11.69 -30.04
C CYS A 88 11.15 -10.52 -31.02
N ILE A 89 10.01 -10.00 -31.46
CA ILE A 89 9.88 -8.73 -32.19
C ILE A 89 9.17 -7.75 -31.27
N CYS A 90 9.75 -6.56 -31.09
CA CYS A 90 9.22 -5.49 -30.26
C CYS A 90 8.94 -4.26 -31.12
N ASP A 91 7.68 -3.83 -31.14
CA ASP A 91 7.29 -2.56 -31.75
C ASP A 91 7.52 -1.44 -30.73
N LEU A 92 8.36 -0.46 -31.06
CA LEU A 92 8.72 0.65 -30.20
C LEU A 92 7.99 1.93 -30.62
N ALA A 93 7.55 2.71 -29.63
CA ALA A 93 7.06 4.07 -29.82
C ALA A 93 7.94 5.06 -29.07
N ILE A 94 8.11 6.25 -29.66
CA ILE A 94 8.77 7.38 -29.01
C ILE A 94 7.92 7.81 -27.83
N ASP A 95 8.54 8.03 -26.68
CA ASP A 95 7.86 8.67 -25.56
C ASP A 95 7.68 10.16 -25.89
N ASP A 96 6.43 10.59 -26.12
CA ASP A 96 6.06 11.96 -26.51
C ASP A 96 6.67 13.05 -25.59
N ARG A 97 7.02 12.71 -24.35
CA ARG A 97 7.62 13.66 -23.40
C ARG A 97 9.12 13.85 -23.59
N SER A 98 9.77 13.00 -24.39
CA SER A 98 11.17 13.16 -24.78
C SER A 98 11.37 14.16 -25.92
N LEU A 99 10.29 14.69 -26.51
CA LEU A 99 10.32 15.75 -27.51
C LEU A 99 10.91 17.04 -26.90
N GLY A 100 12.23 17.22 -27.02
CA GLY A 100 13.00 18.34 -26.47
C GLY A 100 14.17 17.94 -25.53
N SER A 101 14.34 16.65 -25.23
CA SER A 101 15.47 16.08 -24.46
C SER A 101 16.08 14.86 -25.18
N GLU A 102 16.90 14.05 -24.49
CA GLU A 102 17.36 12.75 -25.02
C GLU A 102 16.15 11.86 -25.36
N LEU A 103 16.09 11.37 -26.60
CA LEU A 103 14.99 10.57 -27.13
C LEU A 103 14.90 9.21 -26.44
N ARG A 104 13.68 8.83 -26.05
CA ARG A 104 13.39 7.57 -25.35
C ARG A 104 12.32 6.78 -26.07
N TYR A 105 12.42 5.46 -26.00
CA TYR A 105 11.45 4.54 -26.58
C TYR A 105 10.87 3.56 -25.55
N SER A 106 9.61 3.22 -25.76
CA SER A 106 8.86 2.23 -24.97
C SER A 106 8.34 1.10 -25.86
N VAL A 107 8.20 -0.10 -25.29
CA VAL A 107 7.64 -1.24 -26.02
C VAL A 107 6.12 -1.11 -26.06
N THR A 108 5.55 -1.05 -27.24
CA THR A 108 4.08 -1.03 -27.43
C THR A 108 3.51 -2.44 -27.62
N ARG A 109 4.29 -3.31 -28.25
CA ARG A 109 3.87 -4.67 -28.57
C ARG A 109 5.07 -5.60 -28.64
N THR A 110 4.90 -6.82 -28.13
CA THR A 110 5.91 -7.88 -28.23
C THR A 110 5.29 -9.11 -28.89
N LYS A 111 6.02 -9.74 -29.82
CA LYS A 111 5.67 -11.01 -30.45
C LYS A 111 6.80 -12.01 -30.25
N GLN A 112 6.53 -13.11 -29.56
CA GLN A 112 7.49 -14.20 -29.35
C GLN A 112 7.68 -15.01 -30.63
N ILE A 113 8.92 -15.43 -30.90
CA ILE A 113 9.28 -16.28 -32.04
C ILE A 113 9.62 -17.67 -31.50
N GLY A 114 8.91 -18.71 -31.99
CA GLY A 114 8.94 -20.07 -31.46
C GLY A 114 10.22 -20.85 -31.75
N ARG A 115 11.36 -20.46 -31.16
CA ARG A 115 12.61 -21.24 -31.15
C ARG A 115 13.10 -21.47 -29.73
N SER A 116 13.53 -22.69 -29.44
CA SER A 116 14.22 -23.04 -28.20
C SER A 116 15.50 -22.20 -28.04
N PRO A 117 15.73 -21.58 -26.86
CA PRO A 117 16.95 -20.83 -26.58
C PRO A 117 18.20 -21.71 -26.70
N THR A 118 19.33 -21.07 -27.00
CA THR A 118 20.66 -21.70 -26.98
C THR A 118 21.40 -21.32 -25.71
N TRP A 119 22.15 -22.27 -25.15
CA TRP A 119 23.04 -21.99 -24.02
C TRP A 119 24.25 -21.19 -24.49
N HIS A 120 24.58 -20.12 -23.76
CA HIS A 120 25.82 -19.37 -23.91
C HIS A 120 26.53 -19.26 -22.57
N SER A 121 27.86 -19.33 -22.57
CA SER A 121 28.68 -19.15 -21.38
C SER A 121 29.97 -18.37 -21.70
N PRO A 122 30.65 -17.84 -20.68
CA PRO A 122 31.98 -17.27 -20.83
C PRO A 122 33.00 -18.32 -21.29
N ASP A 123 34.08 -17.85 -21.91
CA ASP A 123 35.24 -18.69 -22.22
C ASP A 123 36.08 -18.87 -20.95
N ILE A 124 36.29 -20.13 -20.52
CA ILE A 124 36.96 -20.43 -19.25
C ILE A 124 38.10 -21.42 -19.44
N ASP A 125 39.30 -20.94 -19.17
CA ASP A 125 40.49 -21.77 -18.97
C ASP A 125 40.66 -22.11 -17.48
N LYS A 126 40.97 -23.38 -17.17
CA LYS A 126 41.17 -23.88 -15.79
C LYS A 126 42.19 -23.08 -14.97
N ALA A 127 43.11 -22.37 -15.62
CA ALA A 127 44.12 -21.53 -14.97
C ALA A 127 43.61 -20.13 -14.55
N ASN A 128 42.49 -19.67 -15.11
CA ASN A 128 41.98 -18.31 -14.97
C ASN A 128 40.69 -18.19 -14.14
N THR A 129 40.17 -19.29 -13.58
CA THR A 129 38.95 -19.24 -12.75
C THR A 129 39.26 -18.65 -11.36
N PRO A 130 38.70 -17.49 -11.01
CA PRO A 130 39.02 -16.83 -9.74
C PRO A 130 38.43 -17.60 -8.55
N PRO A 131 39.14 -17.71 -7.42
CA PRO A 131 38.62 -18.39 -6.23
C PRO A 131 37.42 -17.63 -5.63
N GLY A 132 36.27 -18.30 -5.49
CA GLY A 132 35.08 -17.75 -4.82
C GLY A 132 34.04 -17.09 -5.74
N SER A 133 33.89 -17.59 -6.97
CA SER A 133 32.99 -17.05 -7.99
C SER A 133 31.48 -17.20 -7.68
N THR A 134 30.70 -16.22 -8.14
CA THR A 134 29.23 -16.29 -8.24
C THR A 134 28.86 -16.58 -9.69
N VAL A 135 28.06 -17.62 -9.91
CA VAL A 135 27.51 -17.95 -11.23
C VAL A 135 26.05 -17.52 -11.29
N VAL A 136 25.72 -16.74 -12.31
CA VAL A 136 24.34 -16.37 -12.65
C VAL A 136 23.92 -17.18 -13.87
N ILE A 137 22.82 -17.93 -13.75
CA ILE A 137 22.27 -18.80 -14.78
C ILE A 137 20.88 -18.31 -15.15
N THR A 138 20.61 -18.12 -16.43
CA THR A 138 19.26 -17.78 -16.91
C THR A 138 18.68 -18.81 -17.87
N GLY A 139 17.40 -19.11 -17.71
CA GLY A 139 16.67 -20.08 -18.53
C GLY A 139 16.78 -21.52 -18.03
N SER A 140 15.84 -22.37 -18.45
CA SER A 140 15.74 -23.75 -17.96
C SER A 140 16.34 -24.79 -18.89
N GLY A 141 16.95 -25.80 -18.28
CA GLY A 141 17.72 -26.85 -18.96
C GLY A 141 17.00 -27.54 -20.10
N GLU A 142 15.74 -27.92 -19.87
CA GLU A 142 14.87 -28.59 -20.86
C GLU A 142 14.46 -27.70 -22.02
N ALA A 143 14.49 -26.38 -21.84
CA ALA A 143 14.17 -25.44 -22.91
C ALA A 143 15.37 -25.21 -23.85
N PHE A 144 16.58 -25.61 -23.46
CA PHE A 144 17.76 -25.42 -24.30
C PHE A 144 17.84 -26.44 -25.43
N ARG A 145 18.34 -26.00 -26.59
CA ARG A 145 18.61 -26.89 -27.73
C ARG A 145 19.69 -27.94 -27.44
N ASP A 146 20.70 -27.59 -26.65
CA ASP A 146 21.80 -28.46 -26.22
C ASP A 146 22.21 -28.07 -24.80
N LEU A 147 22.25 -29.05 -23.90
CA LEU A 147 22.51 -28.86 -22.47
C LEU A 147 23.94 -29.26 -22.07
N GLU A 148 24.65 -30.05 -22.86
CA GLU A 148 26.00 -30.51 -22.52
C GLU A 148 26.97 -29.35 -22.19
N PRO A 149 26.97 -28.22 -22.94
CA PRO A 149 27.82 -27.08 -22.63
C PRO A 149 27.54 -26.46 -21.25
N ALA A 150 26.29 -26.51 -20.78
CA ALA A 150 25.92 -25.99 -19.46
C ALA A 150 26.49 -26.85 -18.33
N LEU A 151 26.42 -28.17 -18.50
CA LEU A 151 26.93 -29.13 -17.52
C LEU A 151 28.46 -29.06 -17.42
N ASP A 152 29.15 -29.03 -18.56
CA ASP A 152 30.62 -28.87 -18.62
C ASP A 152 31.07 -27.55 -17.96
N PHE A 153 30.37 -26.45 -18.25
CA PHE A 153 30.63 -25.15 -17.64
C PHE A 153 30.55 -25.20 -16.10
N LEU A 154 29.46 -25.73 -15.54
CA LEU A 154 29.29 -25.80 -14.09
C LEU A 154 30.31 -26.72 -13.41
N GLN A 155 30.67 -27.84 -14.04
CA GLN A 155 31.71 -28.75 -13.55
C GLN A 155 33.10 -28.11 -13.53
N ARG A 156 33.42 -27.24 -14.51
CA ARG A 156 34.69 -26.51 -14.58
C ARG A 156 34.77 -25.36 -13.59
N VAL A 157 33.70 -24.58 -13.45
CA VAL A 157 33.71 -23.36 -12.61
C VAL A 157 33.70 -23.69 -11.12
N ARG A 158 32.95 -24.72 -10.71
CA ARG A 158 32.71 -25.05 -9.30
C ARG A 158 32.35 -23.80 -8.46
N PRO A 159 31.22 -23.14 -8.79
CA PRO A 159 30.87 -21.86 -8.20
C PRO A 159 30.70 -21.96 -6.68
N ARG A 160 31.00 -20.86 -6.00
CA ARG A 160 30.70 -20.73 -4.56
C ARG A 160 29.27 -20.30 -4.31
N TYR A 161 28.69 -19.50 -5.21
CA TYR A 161 27.32 -19.03 -5.15
C TYR A 161 26.64 -19.26 -6.49
N ILE A 162 25.37 -19.67 -6.48
CA ILE A 162 24.57 -19.85 -7.70
C ILE A 162 23.33 -18.98 -7.58
N ILE A 163 23.09 -18.15 -8.60
CA ILE A 163 21.84 -17.43 -8.80
C ILE A 163 21.23 -17.97 -10.08
N HIS A 164 20.05 -18.57 -9.99
CA HIS A 164 19.36 -19.14 -11.14
C HIS A 164 18.05 -18.40 -11.41
N HIS A 165 18.03 -17.59 -12.46
CA HIS A 165 16.80 -17.11 -13.07
C HIS A 165 16.18 -18.23 -13.91
N MET A 166 15.16 -18.90 -13.37
CA MET A 166 14.52 -20.05 -13.97
C MET A 166 13.26 -19.62 -14.73
N THR A 167 13.11 -20.13 -15.95
CA THR A 167 11.93 -19.90 -16.80
C THR A 167 11.19 -21.21 -17.00
N ARG A 168 10.01 -21.23 -17.64
CA ARG A 168 9.34 -22.51 -17.95
C ARG A 168 10.19 -23.41 -18.87
N PRO A 169 10.11 -24.76 -18.71
CA PRO A 169 9.39 -25.47 -17.65
C PRO A 169 10.07 -25.32 -16.28
N LEU A 170 9.27 -25.15 -15.22
CA LEU A 170 9.79 -24.94 -13.85
C LEU A 170 10.12 -26.26 -13.14
N ALA A 171 11.18 -26.24 -12.32
CA ALA A 171 11.60 -27.33 -11.44
C ALA A 171 11.86 -28.69 -12.14
N LEU A 172 12.18 -28.66 -13.43
CA LEU A 172 12.42 -29.84 -14.26
C LEU A 172 13.75 -29.74 -15.01
N GLY A 173 14.25 -30.89 -15.43
CA GLY A 173 15.39 -31.02 -16.30
C GLY A 173 16.75 -31.24 -15.62
N PRO A 174 17.74 -31.76 -16.37
CA PRO A 174 19.04 -32.14 -15.81
C PRO A 174 19.84 -30.97 -15.22
N LEU A 175 19.63 -29.75 -15.73
CA LEU A 175 20.25 -28.54 -15.17
C LEU A 175 19.76 -28.29 -13.74
N TRP A 176 18.45 -28.41 -13.53
CA TRP A 176 17.85 -28.21 -12.22
C TRP A 176 18.27 -29.31 -11.25
N ASP A 177 18.23 -30.57 -11.69
CA ASP A 177 18.70 -31.71 -10.89
C ASP A 177 20.15 -31.55 -10.42
N LEU A 178 21.00 -30.93 -11.23
CA LEU A 178 22.40 -30.66 -10.89
C LEU A 178 22.54 -29.58 -9.81
N ILE A 179 21.78 -28.49 -9.88
CA ILE A 179 22.02 -27.29 -9.04
C ILE A 179 21.10 -27.16 -7.83
N ARG A 180 19.94 -27.85 -7.79
CA ARG A 180 18.90 -27.67 -6.76
C ARG A 180 19.34 -27.87 -5.31
N ASN A 181 20.42 -28.60 -5.10
CA ASN A 181 20.99 -28.86 -3.77
C ASN A 181 22.01 -27.79 -3.33
N GLY A 182 22.30 -26.82 -4.18
CA GLY A 182 23.31 -25.79 -3.95
C GLY A 182 24.69 -26.14 -4.51
N PRO A 183 25.62 -25.16 -4.54
CA PRO A 183 27.00 -25.37 -4.96
C PRO A 183 27.73 -26.38 -4.06
N MET A 184 28.64 -27.17 -4.66
CA MET A 184 29.47 -28.13 -3.93
C MET A 184 30.56 -27.42 -3.12
N THR A 185 30.65 -27.74 -1.83
CA THR A 185 31.76 -27.30 -0.98
C THR A 185 33.07 -28.04 -1.30
N ARG A 186 34.18 -27.59 -0.71
CA ARG A 186 35.50 -28.26 -0.86
C ARG A 186 35.48 -29.71 -0.41
N ASP A 187 34.61 -30.06 0.54
CA ASP A 187 34.48 -31.40 1.11
C ASP A 187 33.50 -32.29 0.30
N GLY A 188 32.97 -31.78 -0.82
CA GLY A 188 32.06 -32.52 -1.71
C GLY A 188 30.60 -32.56 -1.23
N VAL A 189 30.25 -31.82 -0.17
CA VAL A 189 28.88 -31.68 0.34
C VAL A 189 28.23 -30.44 -0.29
N PRO A 190 26.99 -30.51 -0.82
CA PRO A 190 26.27 -29.33 -1.30
C PRO A 190 25.99 -28.33 -0.16
N ASP A 191 26.08 -27.02 -0.45
CA ASP A 191 25.68 -25.94 0.45
C ASP A 191 24.43 -25.20 -0.11
N PRO A 192 23.22 -25.58 0.33
CA PRO A 192 21.98 -25.03 -0.19
C PRO A 192 21.84 -23.52 0.03
N GLU A 193 22.34 -22.99 1.14
CA GLU A 193 22.19 -21.57 1.52
C GLU A 193 22.80 -20.61 0.48
N TYR A 194 23.64 -21.12 -0.40
CA TYR A 194 24.38 -20.38 -1.43
C TYR A 194 23.72 -20.48 -2.82
N LEU A 195 22.51 -21.04 -2.90
CA LEU A 195 21.65 -21.03 -4.08
C LEU A 195 20.50 -20.05 -3.89
N ALA A 196 20.29 -19.17 -4.87
CA ALA A 196 19.06 -18.39 -5.03
C ALA A 196 18.38 -18.71 -6.35
N VAL A 197 17.07 -18.91 -6.33
CA VAL A 197 16.25 -19.16 -7.52
C VAL A 197 15.27 -18.03 -7.71
N ILE A 198 15.31 -17.40 -8.87
CA ILE A 198 14.41 -16.30 -9.26
C ILE A 198 13.43 -16.86 -10.29
N ILE A 199 12.13 -16.65 -10.07
CA ILE A 199 11.07 -16.99 -11.01
C ILE A 199 10.08 -15.85 -11.12
N ASP A 200 9.38 -15.77 -12.24
CA ASP A 200 8.26 -14.84 -12.44
C ASP A 200 6.93 -15.52 -12.06
N ALA A 201 6.03 -14.80 -11.38
CA ALA A 201 4.74 -15.33 -10.93
C ALA A 201 3.84 -15.79 -12.10
N ASP A 202 3.97 -15.15 -13.27
CA ASP A 202 3.27 -15.58 -14.48
C ASP A 202 3.71 -16.98 -14.95
N ASP A 203 4.97 -17.39 -14.68
CA ASP A 203 5.42 -18.75 -14.97
C ASP A 203 4.81 -19.78 -13.98
N LEU A 204 4.66 -19.43 -12.70
CA LEU A 204 3.92 -20.27 -11.74
C LEU A 204 2.45 -20.45 -12.15
N ARG A 205 1.79 -19.35 -12.55
CA ARG A 205 0.40 -19.41 -13.04
C ARG A 205 0.26 -20.27 -14.29
N ALA A 206 1.19 -20.12 -15.23
CA ALA A 206 1.17 -20.91 -16.45
C ALA A 206 1.48 -22.41 -16.23
N GLU A 207 2.13 -22.76 -15.12
CA GLU A 207 2.31 -24.14 -14.66
C GLU A 207 1.12 -24.67 -13.82
N GLY A 208 0.03 -23.89 -13.72
CA GLY A 208 -1.22 -24.29 -13.09
C GLY A 208 -1.33 -23.94 -11.61
N ILE A 209 -0.44 -23.12 -11.05
CA ILE A 209 -0.58 -22.63 -9.67
C ILE A 209 -1.58 -21.47 -9.65
N ALA A 210 -2.66 -21.63 -8.89
CA ALA A 210 -3.71 -20.62 -8.76
C ALA A 210 -3.25 -19.45 -7.88
N ILE A 211 -2.52 -18.48 -8.45
CA ILE A 211 -2.13 -17.25 -7.76
C ILE A 211 -2.91 -16.08 -8.35
N SER A 212 -3.64 -15.33 -7.52
CA SER A 212 -4.33 -14.12 -7.93
C SER A 212 -3.38 -13.11 -8.60
N LYS A 213 -3.91 -12.36 -9.56
CA LYS A 213 -3.21 -11.31 -10.29
C LYS A 213 -3.87 -9.96 -10.01
N ALA A 214 -3.09 -9.01 -9.51
CA ALA A 214 -3.49 -7.61 -9.32
C ALA A 214 -4.76 -7.35 -8.48
N LEU A 215 -5.21 -8.25 -7.60
CA LEU A 215 -6.36 -8.00 -6.71
C LEU A 215 -5.94 -7.21 -5.46
N SER A 216 -5.17 -7.85 -4.58
CA SER A 216 -4.54 -7.27 -3.40
C SER A 216 -3.24 -8.03 -3.11
N TRP A 217 -2.30 -7.40 -2.41
CA TRP A 217 -1.07 -8.08 -1.99
C TRP A 217 -1.36 -9.19 -0.97
N GLU A 218 -2.39 -9.02 -0.15
CA GLU A 218 -2.89 -10.05 0.76
C GLU A 218 -3.41 -11.28 0.01
N ALA A 219 -4.23 -11.11 -1.03
CA ALA A 219 -4.73 -12.23 -1.83
C ALA A 219 -3.58 -12.99 -2.50
N THR A 220 -2.61 -12.27 -3.06
CA THR A 220 -1.41 -12.88 -3.66
C THR A 220 -0.61 -13.68 -2.64
N ALA A 221 -0.39 -13.15 -1.43
CA ALA A 221 0.32 -13.84 -0.36
C ALA A 221 -0.45 -15.05 0.19
N GLU A 222 -1.77 -14.95 0.34
CA GLU A 222 -2.62 -16.07 0.76
C GLU A 222 -2.64 -17.19 -0.26
N ASP A 223 -2.80 -16.87 -1.54
CA ASP A 223 -2.78 -17.85 -2.63
C ASP A 223 -1.42 -18.51 -2.76
N PHE A 224 -0.33 -17.75 -2.57
CA PHE A 224 1.02 -18.29 -2.54
C PHE A 224 1.18 -19.35 -1.45
N VAL A 225 0.75 -19.07 -0.21
CA VAL A 225 0.82 -20.02 0.92
C VAL A 225 -0.08 -21.23 0.69
N ARG A 226 -1.30 -21.01 0.18
CA ARG A 226 -2.29 -22.09 0.00
C ARG A 226 -1.96 -23.03 -1.16
N ASN A 227 -1.45 -22.50 -2.28
CA ASN A 227 -1.40 -23.25 -3.54
C ASN A 227 0.01 -23.69 -3.94
N LEU A 228 1.08 -23.07 -3.44
CA LEU A 228 2.44 -23.44 -3.86
C LEU A 228 2.83 -24.85 -3.39
N GLY A 229 2.34 -25.29 -2.22
CA GLY A 229 2.67 -26.59 -1.63
C GLY A 229 1.87 -27.80 -2.10
N SER A 230 0.88 -27.63 -3.01
CA SER A 230 -0.15 -28.67 -3.25
C SER A 230 -0.04 -29.45 -4.56
N ASN A 231 0.92 -29.16 -5.43
CA ASN A 231 0.96 -29.76 -6.78
C ASN A 231 1.98 -30.91 -6.97
N GLY A 232 2.85 -31.23 -6.00
CA GLY A 232 3.84 -32.33 -6.04
C GLY A 232 4.98 -32.14 -7.05
N ARG A 233 4.70 -31.51 -8.19
CA ARG A 233 5.64 -31.23 -9.28
C ARG A 233 6.66 -30.16 -8.93
N LEU A 234 6.30 -29.21 -8.06
CA LEU A 234 7.14 -28.07 -7.68
C LEU A 234 7.81 -28.25 -6.31
N ASP A 235 7.76 -29.43 -5.69
CA ASP A 235 8.26 -29.68 -4.34
C ASP A 235 9.72 -29.26 -4.15
N THR A 236 10.56 -29.51 -5.17
CA THR A 236 11.97 -29.11 -5.16
C THR A 236 12.18 -27.60 -5.23
N LEU A 237 11.22 -26.86 -5.78
CA LEU A 237 11.21 -25.40 -5.83
C LEU A 237 10.68 -24.82 -4.52
N VAL A 238 9.62 -25.40 -3.94
CA VAL A 238 9.10 -24.97 -2.64
C VAL A 238 10.13 -25.17 -1.55
N THR A 239 10.87 -26.29 -1.57
CA THR A 239 11.95 -26.59 -0.61
C THR A 239 13.28 -25.90 -0.92
N CYS A 240 13.28 -24.96 -1.88
CA CYS A 240 14.45 -24.17 -2.19
C CYS A 240 14.83 -23.26 -0.99
N PRO A 241 16.12 -23.20 -0.61
CA PRO A 241 16.58 -22.38 0.51
C PRO A 241 16.36 -20.88 0.28
N ASN A 242 16.50 -20.40 -0.95
CA ASN A 242 16.19 -19.01 -1.31
C ASN A 242 15.37 -18.95 -2.60
N LEU A 243 14.05 -19.06 -2.48
CA LEU A 243 13.12 -18.87 -3.59
C LEU A 243 12.65 -17.41 -3.65
N ILE A 244 12.78 -16.78 -4.81
CA ILE A 244 12.48 -15.37 -5.03
C ILE A 244 11.49 -15.27 -6.19
N VAL A 245 10.22 -15.03 -5.86
CA VAL A 245 9.11 -14.99 -6.82
C VAL A 245 8.75 -13.55 -7.10
N ARG A 246 8.85 -13.15 -8.37
CA ARG A 246 8.59 -11.78 -8.80
C ARG A 246 7.17 -11.58 -9.30
N PHE A 247 6.57 -10.48 -8.89
CA PHE A 247 5.26 -10.00 -9.32
C PHE A 247 5.46 -8.68 -10.05
N GLY A 248 5.88 -8.77 -11.31
CA GLY A 248 6.28 -7.61 -12.11
C GLY A 248 7.53 -6.93 -11.53
N ALA A 249 7.50 -5.60 -11.49
CA ALA A 249 8.50 -4.80 -10.77
C ALA A 249 7.98 -4.37 -9.38
N GLU A 250 6.70 -4.60 -9.09
CA GLU A 250 5.96 -4.03 -7.96
C GLU A 250 6.02 -4.89 -6.70
N GLY A 251 6.33 -6.18 -6.82
CA GLY A 251 6.42 -7.05 -5.66
C GLY A 251 7.32 -8.26 -5.84
N VAL A 252 7.80 -8.77 -4.71
CA VAL A 252 8.63 -9.97 -4.61
C VAL A 252 8.24 -10.74 -3.36
N ILE A 253 7.98 -12.04 -3.48
CA ILE A 253 7.90 -12.95 -2.33
C ILE A 253 9.23 -13.70 -2.22
N TYR A 254 9.87 -13.57 -1.07
CA TYR A 254 11.04 -14.34 -0.67
C TYR A 254 10.61 -15.47 0.25
N HIS A 255 10.83 -16.71 -0.17
CA HIS A 255 10.48 -17.91 0.58
C HIS A 255 11.72 -18.75 0.89
N ARG A 256 11.82 -19.17 2.16
CA ARG A 256 12.86 -20.09 2.65
C ARG A 256 12.23 -21.44 2.97
N GLY A 257 12.22 -22.34 2.00
CA GLY A 257 11.50 -23.61 2.09
C GLY A 257 11.99 -24.60 3.14
N ARG A 258 13.27 -24.54 3.51
CA ARG A 258 13.90 -25.50 4.42
C ARG A 258 13.73 -25.16 5.90
N ASP A 259 13.50 -23.89 6.21
CA ASP A 259 13.58 -23.38 7.58
C ASP A 259 12.21 -23.25 8.24
N ALA A 260 11.13 -23.72 7.58
CA ALA A 260 9.74 -23.50 8.00
C ALA A 260 9.45 -22.05 8.41
N CYS A 261 10.19 -21.10 7.83
CA CYS A 261 10.10 -19.69 8.13
C CYS A 261 8.99 -19.05 7.30
N ASP A 262 8.33 -18.07 7.90
CA ASP A 262 7.34 -17.26 7.20
C ASP A 262 8.00 -16.58 5.98
N PRO A 263 7.39 -16.68 4.77
CA PRO A 263 7.84 -15.92 3.60
C PRO A 263 7.80 -14.42 3.88
N LYS A 264 8.67 -13.66 3.21
CA LYS A 264 8.70 -12.22 3.28
C LYS A 264 8.19 -11.62 1.97
N LEU A 265 7.17 -10.77 2.06
CA LEU A 265 6.66 -10.00 0.93
C LEU A 265 7.31 -8.62 0.90
N PHE A 266 7.96 -8.30 -0.21
CA PHE A 266 8.33 -6.94 -0.59
C PHE A 266 7.29 -6.43 -1.58
N TYR A 267 6.69 -5.28 -1.33
CA TYR A 267 5.60 -4.78 -2.16
C TYR A 267 5.62 -3.26 -2.26
N HIS A 268 5.20 -2.75 -3.41
CA HIS A 268 4.99 -1.33 -3.59
C HIS A 268 3.67 -0.93 -2.91
N PRO A 269 3.66 0.02 -1.95
CA PRO A 269 2.46 0.38 -1.23
C PRO A 269 1.36 1.00 -2.12
N ARG A 270 1.73 1.54 -3.29
CA ARG A 270 0.83 2.31 -4.18
C ARG A 270 0.62 1.72 -5.57
N ALA A 271 1.18 0.55 -5.81
CA ALA A 271 1.08 -0.11 -7.10
C ALA A 271 0.95 -1.60 -6.87
N MET A 272 0.29 -2.26 -7.81
CA MET A 272 0.21 -3.71 -7.81
C MET A 272 0.65 -4.28 -9.12
N GLU A 273 0.79 -5.59 -9.14
CA GLU A 273 1.32 -6.33 -10.26
C GLU A 273 0.74 -5.88 -11.62
N GLY A 274 1.61 -5.38 -12.50
CA GLY A 274 1.24 -4.97 -13.86
C GLY A 274 0.52 -3.62 -13.97
N GLU A 275 0.34 -2.90 -12.86
CA GLU A 275 -0.22 -1.55 -12.85
C GLU A 275 0.85 -0.54 -13.30
N ARG A 276 0.53 0.31 -14.27
CA ARG A 276 1.42 1.41 -14.68
C ARG A 276 1.45 2.45 -13.55
N ARG A 277 2.62 2.69 -12.95
CA ARG A 277 2.75 3.51 -11.72
C ARG A 277 2.56 5.00 -11.97
N SER A 278 2.70 5.43 -13.22
CA SER A 278 2.55 6.81 -13.67
C SER A 278 2.50 6.83 -15.19
N ASP A 279 2.22 7.99 -15.78
CA ASP A 279 2.44 8.19 -17.21
C ASP A 279 3.89 7.83 -17.60
N THR A 280 4.91 7.89 -16.70
CA THR A 280 6.33 7.64 -17.01
C THR A 280 6.74 6.17 -17.06
N ASP A 281 5.88 5.25 -16.66
CA ASP A 281 6.20 3.82 -16.72
C ASP A 281 5.99 3.29 -18.13
N THR A 282 7.11 2.90 -18.75
CA THR A 282 7.11 2.30 -20.07
C THR A 282 6.98 0.79 -19.96
N HIS A 283 6.16 0.15 -20.81
CA HIS A 283 6.22 -1.29 -20.93
C HIS A 283 7.60 -1.65 -21.52
N MET A 284 8.36 -2.45 -20.79
CA MET A 284 9.76 -2.75 -21.13
C MET A 284 10.05 -4.24 -21.03
N ILE A 285 10.86 -4.72 -21.97
CA ILE A 285 11.48 -6.04 -21.89
C ILE A 285 12.75 -5.99 -21.03
N GLY A 286 13.26 -7.15 -20.62
CA GLY A 286 14.52 -7.23 -19.87
C GLY A 286 14.43 -6.90 -18.37
N LEU A 287 13.24 -6.62 -17.83
CA LEU A 287 13.06 -6.34 -16.39
C LEU A 287 13.57 -7.49 -15.51
N SER A 288 13.37 -8.74 -15.93
CA SER A 288 13.87 -9.92 -15.21
C SER A 288 15.40 -10.03 -15.21
N ALA A 289 16.04 -9.65 -16.32
CA ALA A 289 17.49 -9.56 -16.42
C ALA A 289 18.03 -8.42 -15.53
N ALA A 290 17.39 -7.25 -15.55
CA ALA A 290 17.77 -6.13 -14.69
C ALA A 290 17.66 -6.47 -13.20
N PHE A 291 16.55 -7.10 -12.80
CA PHE A 291 16.37 -7.59 -11.44
C PHE A 291 17.48 -8.58 -11.06
N THR A 292 17.77 -9.55 -11.91
CA THR A 292 18.78 -10.58 -11.65
C THR A 292 20.18 -9.98 -11.51
N ALA A 293 20.53 -9.00 -12.35
CA ALA A 293 21.79 -8.27 -12.25
C ALA A 293 21.90 -7.50 -10.93
N GLY A 294 20.86 -6.74 -10.55
CA GLY A 294 20.82 -6.03 -9.27
C GLY A 294 20.91 -7.00 -8.08
N LEU A 295 20.19 -8.11 -8.12
CA LEU A 295 20.24 -9.14 -7.08
C LEU A 295 21.64 -9.73 -6.92
N ALA A 296 22.32 -10.03 -8.03
CA ALA A 296 23.69 -10.52 -8.00
C ALA A 296 24.66 -9.52 -7.36
N LEU A 297 24.38 -8.20 -7.40
CA LEU A 297 25.16 -7.20 -6.69
C LEU A 297 25.07 -7.38 -5.16
N GLY A 298 23.89 -7.61 -4.58
CA GLY A 298 23.73 -7.72 -3.12
C GLY A 298 23.88 -9.12 -2.52
N PHE A 299 23.78 -10.19 -3.31
CA PHE A 299 23.69 -11.56 -2.79
C PHE A 299 24.99 -12.07 -2.13
N ALA A 300 26.13 -11.91 -2.80
CA ALA A 300 27.39 -12.57 -2.40
C ALA A 300 28.22 -11.81 -1.35
N ASP A 301 27.73 -10.67 -0.84
CA ASP A 301 28.50 -9.77 0.01
C ASP A 301 28.58 -10.20 1.49
N SER A 302 27.85 -11.25 1.90
CA SER A 302 27.82 -11.76 3.28
C SER A 302 27.88 -13.29 3.38
N LYS A 303 28.11 -13.81 4.60
CA LYS A 303 28.00 -15.23 4.94
C LYS A 303 27.03 -15.41 6.13
N PRO A 304 25.84 -16.02 5.95
CA PRO A 304 25.22 -16.42 4.68
C PRO A 304 24.86 -15.21 3.78
N PRO A 305 24.50 -15.42 2.50
CA PRO A 305 24.02 -14.36 1.58
C PRO A 305 22.93 -13.45 2.16
N ASN A 306 22.97 -12.15 1.83
CA ASN A 306 21.97 -11.18 2.28
C ASN A 306 20.88 -11.01 1.22
N CYS A 307 19.88 -11.90 1.24
CA CYS A 307 18.76 -11.89 0.29
C CYS A 307 17.93 -10.60 0.35
N ASP A 308 17.72 -10.01 1.53
CA ASP A 308 17.00 -8.74 1.67
C ASP A 308 17.68 -7.61 0.89
N LEU A 309 18.99 -7.43 1.06
CA LEU A 309 19.76 -6.42 0.34
C LEU A 309 19.78 -6.73 -1.17
N ALA A 310 19.95 -8.00 -1.52
CA ALA A 310 19.96 -8.46 -2.91
C ALA A 310 18.63 -8.15 -3.62
N ILE A 311 17.49 -8.48 -3.00
CA ILE A 311 16.15 -8.19 -3.53
C ILE A 311 15.96 -6.68 -3.73
N ARG A 312 16.37 -5.84 -2.77
CA ARG A 312 16.27 -4.38 -2.90
C ARG A 312 17.09 -3.82 -4.06
N TYR A 313 18.29 -4.35 -4.32
CA TYR A 313 19.04 -3.98 -5.52
C TYR A 313 18.38 -4.48 -6.82
N GLY A 314 17.81 -5.69 -6.80
CA GLY A 314 17.07 -6.22 -7.94
C GLY A 314 15.86 -5.37 -8.30
N ILE A 315 15.03 -5.02 -7.32
CA ILE A 315 13.87 -4.14 -7.49
C ILE A 315 14.30 -2.77 -8.05
N ALA A 316 15.37 -2.19 -7.50
CA ALA A 316 15.88 -0.89 -7.93
C ALA A 316 16.36 -0.92 -9.39
N ALA A 317 17.10 -1.95 -9.80
CA ALA A 317 17.58 -2.09 -11.18
C ALA A 317 16.43 -2.28 -12.17
N ALA A 318 15.44 -3.12 -11.85
CA ALA A 318 14.26 -3.31 -12.68
C ALA A 318 13.41 -2.02 -12.79
N SER A 319 13.22 -1.31 -11.67
CA SER A 319 12.47 -0.05 -11.66
C SER A 319 13.17 1.05 -12.48
N GLU A 320 14.49 1.13 -12.43
CA GLU A 320 15.25 2.12 -13.22
C GLU A 320 15.20 1.80 -14.72
N LEU A 321 15.27 0.52 -15.11
CA LEU A 321 15.06 0.12 -16.52
C LEU A 321 13.65 0.48 -17.01
N SER A 322 12.61 0.19 -16.21
CA SER A 322 11.22 0.52 -16.55
C SER A 322 10.97 2.02 -16.71
N LYS A 323 11.72 2.84 -15.95
CA LYS A 323 11.62 4.31 -15.98
C LYS A 323 12.36 4.93 -17.16
N GLN A 324 13.54 4.41 -17.52
CA GLN A 324 14.36 5.00 -18.56
C GLN A 324 13.89 4.61 -19.97
N GLY A 325 13.36 3.41 -20.14
CA GLY A 325 13.03 2.89 -21.47
C GLY A 325 14.30 2.51 -22.25
N PHE A 326 14.17 2.40 -23.57
CA PHE A 326 15.34 2.36 -24.47
C PHE A 326 15.81 3.79 -24.74
N VAL A 327 17.14 3.96 -24.83
CA VAL A 327 17.80 5.23 -25.20
C VAL A 327 18.62 5.04 -26.46
N HIS A 328 19.11 6.12 -27.07
CA HIS A 328 20.00 6.00 -28.23
C HIS A 328 21.36 5.44 -27.81
N SER A 329 21.89 4.52 -28.62
CA SER A 329 23.25 4.01 -28.45
C SER A 329 24.27 4.97 -29.05
N ASP A 330 25.34 5.28 -28.32
CA ASP A 330 26.48 6.05 -28.86
C ASP A 330 27.20 5.33 -30.01
N LEU A 331 26.96 4.03 -30.21
CA LEU A 331 27.65 3.20 -31.20
C LEU A 331 27.00 3.22 -32.58
N ASP A 332 25.67 3.10 -32.64
CA ASP A 332 24.92 2.93 -33.89
C ASP A 332 23.69 3.84 -34.00
N ASP A 333 23.50 4.76 -33.04
CA ASP A 333 22.38 5.70 -32.96
C ASP A 333 20.99 5.03 -32.92
N ALA A 334 20.93 3.73 -32.66
CA ALA A 334 19.69 2.97 -32.58
C ALA A 334 19.30 2.68 -31.11
N PRO A 335 18.02 2.41 -30.82
CA PRO A 335 17.55 2.14 -29.45
C PRO A 335 18.30 1.00 -28.78
N ASP A 336 18.77 1.21 -27.55
CA ASP A 336 19.52 0.25 -26.76
C ASP A 336 19.20 0.36 -25.26
N PHE A 337 19.55 -0.68 -24.49
CA PHE A 337 19.36 -0.72 -23.06
C PHE A 337 20.33 0.27 -22.36
N PRO A 338 19.85 1.19 -21.50
CA PRO A 338 20.68 2.20 -20.85
C PRO A 338 21.49 1.63 -19.66
N ALA A 339 22.27 0.56 -19.86
CA ALA A 339 22.91 -0.19 -18.77
C ALA A 339 23.82 0.67 -17.87
N ALA A 340 24.61 1.57 -18.47
CA ALA A 340 25.47 2.50 -17.74
C ALA A 340 24.65 3.48 -16.86
N GLN A 341 23.59 4.07 -17.42
CA GLN A 341 22.74 5.01 -16.70
C GLN A 341 21.99 4.32 -15.55
N ILE A 342 21.45 3.12 -15.80
CA ILE A 342 20.79 2.30 -14.78
C ILE A 342 21.71 2.05 -13.58
N MET A 343 22.95 1.60 -13.83
CA MET A 343 23.89 1.24 -12.77
C MET A 343 24.52 2.45 -12.07
N ALA A 344 24.69 3.56 -12.79
CA ALA A 344 25.09 4.82 -12.20
C ALA A 344 24.06 5.30 -11.16
N ASN A 345 22.78 5.24 -11.53
CA ASN A 345 21.64 5.67 -10.71
C ASN A 345 21.21 4.64 -9.66
N LEU A 346 21.78 3.43 -9.68
CA LEU A 346 21.39 2.37 -8.75
C LEU A 346 21.61 2.79 -7.29
N ARG A 347 20.52 2.80 -6.54
CA ARG A 347 20.41 3.01 -5.09
C ARG A 347 19.59 1.86 -4.50
N ILE A 348 19.80 1.57 -3.21
CA ILE A 348 18.99 0.57 -2.49
C ILE A 348 17.53 1.00 -2.53
N ASP A 349 16.64 0.10 -2.94
CA ASP A 349 15.21 0.39 -2.94
C ASP A 349 14.69 0.65 -1.52
N LYS A 350 13.99 1.76 -1.38
CA LYS A 350 13.23 2.17 -0.19
C LYS A 350 11.76 2.46 -0.51
N LYS A 351 11.32 2.21 -1.74
CA LYS A 351 9.92 2.46 -2.14
C LYS A 351 9.03 1.27 -1.82
N HIS A 352 9.62 0.07 -1.73
CA HIS A 352 8.90 -1.15 -1.39
C HIS A 352 8.95 -1.38 0.12
N ALA A 353 7.77 -1.49 0.71
CA ALA A 353 7.60 -1.95 2.08
C ALA A 353 7.85 -3.46 2.14
N ALA A 354 8.16 -3.97 3.33
CA ALA A 354 8.36 -5.39 3.56
C ALA A 354 7.55 -5.87 4.77
N VAL A 355 6.95 -7.06 4.65
CA VAL A 355 6.15 -7.67 5.72
C VAL A 355 6.32 -9.19 5.72
N SER A 356 6.26 -9.81 6.90
CA SER A 356 6.22 -11.27 7.05
C SER A 356 4.83 -11.80 6.71
N ILE A 357 4.76 -12.88 5.94
CA ILE A 357 3.52 -13.58 5.57
C ILE A 357 3.29 -14.71 6.58
N PRO A 358 2.32 -14.61 7.51
CA PRO A 358 2.16 -15.57 8.59
C PRO A 358 1.53 -16.87 8.09
N SER A 359 2.36 -17.82 7.66
CA SER A 359 1.91 -19.00 6.91
C SER A 359 1.02 -19.88 7.75
N ALA A 360 1.39 -20.15 9.00
CA ALA A 360 0.59 -20.95 9.93
C ALA A 360 -0.82 -20.38 10.17
N ARG A 361 -0.92 -19.03 10.26
CA ARG A 361 -2.18 -18.31 10.45
C ARG A 361 -3.06 -18.37 9.20
N ILE A 362 -2.46 -18.19 8.02
CA ILE A 362 -3.19 -18.31 6.75
C ILE A 362 -3.70 -19.74 6.55
N SER A 363 -2.87 -20.74 6.86
CA SER A 363 -3.22 -22.16 6.74
C SER A 363 -4.29 -22.60 7.75
N SER A 364 -4.36 -22.01 8.95
CA SER A 364 -5.43 -22.28 9.92
C SER A 364 -6.79 -21.66 9.54
N GLY A 365 -6.81 -20.78 8.53
CA GLY A 365 -7.99 -20.01 8.14
C GLY A 365 -8.20 -18.73 8.96
N ASP A 366 -7.24 -18.36 9.81
CA ASP A 366 -7.29 -17.12 10.57
C ASP A 366 -7.10 -15.91 9.65
N LYS A 367 -7.85 -14.84 9.93
CA LYS A 367 -7.77 -13.61 9.12
C LYS A 367 -6.44 -12.91 9.32
N TRP A 368 -5.79 -12.50 8.23
CA TRP A 368 -4.60 -11.66 8.23
C TRP A 368 -4.78 -10.48 7.25
N SER A 369 -4.20 -9.34 7.60
CA SER A 369 -4.11 -8.18 6.71
C SER A 369 -2.74 -7.51 6.84
N ILE A 370 -2.25 -6.95 5.73
CA ILE A 370 -1.02 -6.17 5.75
C ILE A 370 -1.23 -4.92 6.60
N PHE A 371 -2.41 -4.30 6.48
CA PHE A 371 -2.81 -3.16 7.29
C PHE A 371 -2.57 -3.40 8.79
N ASP A 372 -3.08 -4.49 9.37
CA ASP A 372 -2.90 -4.81 10.80
C ASP A 372 -1.43 -5.12 11.15
N SER A 373 -0.65 -5.60 10.19
CA SER A 373 0.75 -5.98 10.39
C SER A 373 1.68 -4.78 10.38
N VAL A 374 1.36 -3.75 9.58
CA VAL A 374 2.21 -2.57 9.41
C VAL A 374 1.70 -1.34 10.16
N THR A 375 0.49 -1.37 10.71
CA THR A 375 -0.09 -0.24 11.45
C THR A 375 -0.22 -0.49 12.94
N GLY A 376 -0.26 0.60 13.70
CA GLY A 376 -0.45 0.59 15.14
C GLY A 376 -1.92 0.71 15.55
N ASP A 377 -2.19 1.59 16.51
CA ASP A 377 -3.55 1.92 16.92
C ASP A 377 -4.32 2.61 15.77
N PRO A 378 -5.46 2.05 15.30
CA PRO A 378 -6.27 2.65 14.23
C PRO A 378 -6.77 4.06 14.54
N ALA A 379 -7.06 4.37 15.82
CA ALA A 379 -7.48 5.71 16.21
C ALA A 379 -6.35 6.72 16.03
N GLU A 380 -5.13 6.31 16.36
CA GLU A 380 -3.95 7.13 16.17
C GLU A 380 -3.59 7.30 14.70
N LEU A 381 -3.68 6.22 13.91
CA LEU A 381 -3.49 6.29 12.47
C LEU A 381 -4.52 7.23 11.81
N ALA A 382 -5.78 7.15 12.22
CA ALA A 382 -6.84 8.05 11.76
C ALA A 382 -6.51 9.52 12.04
N ARG A 383 -5.96 9.82 13.22
CA ARG A 383 -5.48 11.17 13.55
C ARG A 383 -4.36 11.62 12.61
N GLN A 384 -3.37 10.76 12.34
CA GLN A 384 -2.27 11.06 11.43
C GLN A 384 -2.75 11.32 10.00
N ILE A 385 -3.68 10.50 9.51
CA ILE A 385 -4.30 10.70 8.19
C ILE A 385 -4.94 12.10 8.09
N VAL A 386 -5.67 12.53 9.12
CA VAL A 386 -6.29 13.87 9.10
C VAL A 386 -5.26 14.98 9.26
N THR A 387 -4.21 14.81 10.06
CA THR A 387 -3.25 15.89 10.38
C THR A 387 -2.12 16.01 9.36
N ILE A 388 -1.39 14.93 9.07
CA ILE A 388 -0.23 14.93 8.15
C ILE A 388 -0.57 14.42 6.75
N GLY A 389 -1.76 13.84 6.57
CA GLY A 389 -2.26 13.35 5.28
C GLY A 389 -2.07 11.83 5.10
N PRO A 390 -2.91 11.20 4.27
CA PRO A 390 -2.87 9.75 4.04
C PRO A 390 -1.57 9.28 3.41
N GLU A 391 -0.93 10.11 2.57
CA GLU A 391 0.33 9.78 1.91
C GLU A 391 1.43 9.41 2.91
N LYS A 392 1.60 10.23 3.95
CA LYS A 392 2.61 10.02 4.99
C LYS A 392 2.17 9.00 6.05
N ALA A 393 0.92 9.10 6.51
CA ALA A 393 0.42 8.25 7.58
C ALA A 393 0.35 6.76 7.19
N LEU A 394 0.08 6.47 5.92
CA LEU A 394 -0.10 5.14 5.38
C LEU A 394 1.03 4.77 4.40
N ALA A 395 2.25 5.27 4.65
CA ALA A 395 3.42 5.10 3.78
C ALA A 395 3.69 3.64 3.43
N ALA A 396 3.60 2.75 4.43
CA ALA A 396 3.84 1.32 4.26
C ALA A 396 2.55 0.53 3.92
N CYS A 397 1.36 1.10 4.04
CA CYS A 397 0.12 0.35 3.80
C CYS A 397 -0.15 0.21 2.30
N PRO A 398 -0.68 -0.95 1.84
CA PRO A 398 -1.21 -1.06 0.48
C PRO A 398 -2.45 -0.17 0.36
N ILE A 399 -2.33 0.92 -0.40
CA ILE A 399 -3.42 1.85 -0.69
C ILE A 399 -3.60 1.90 -2.19
N GLN A 400 -4.87 1.82 -2.61
CA GLN A 400 -5.23 2.00 -4.01
C GLN A 400 -5.95 3.33 -4.21
N ARG A 401 -5.71 3.94 -5.37
CA ARG A 401 -6.29 5.22 -5.77
C ARG A 401 -7.12 5.05 -7.04
N PHE A 402 -8.39 5.44 -6.96
CA PHE A 402 -9.31 5.51 -8.10
C PHE A 402 -9.78 6.96 -8.22
N GLY A 403 -9.16 7.74 -9.12
CA GLY A 403 -9.37 9.19 -9.13
C GLY A 403 -9.00 9.83 -7.78
N LYS A 404 -9.97 10.45 -7.11
CA LYS A 404 -9.83 11.03 -5.75
C LYS A 404 -10.22 10.06 -4.62
N LEU A 405 -10.73 8.87 -4.95
CA LEU A 405 -11.04 7.84 -3.96
C LEU A 405 -9.75 7.10 -3.58
N LEU A 406 -9.43 7.13 -2.28
CA LEU A 406 -8.34 6.35 -1.70
C LEU A 406 -8.94 5.30 -0.77
N THR A 407 -8.57 4.04 -0.97
CA THR A 407 -9.07 2.92 -0.17
C THR A 407 -7.92 2.10 0.43
N VAL A 408 -8.09 1.70 1.68
CA VAL A 408 -7.13 0.92 2.49
C VAL A 408 -7.72 -0.44 2.87
N GLU A 409 -9.04 -0.59 2.80
CA GLU A 409 -9.72 -1.80 3.24
C GLU A 409 -9.65 -2.84 2.13
N ARG A 410 -9.00 -3.98 2.42
CA ARG A 410 -8.83 -5.09 1.48
C ARG A 410 -10.11 -5.47 0.73
N PRO A 411 -11.29 -5.69 1.37
CA PRO A 411 -12.50 -6.08 0.65
C PRO A 411 -12.98 -5.02 -0.36
N GLU A 412 -12.79 -3.73 -0.05
CA GLU A 412 -13.15 -2.64 -0.96
C GLU A 412 -12.16 -2.56 -2.13
N GLN A 413 -10.86 -2.70 -1.87
CA GLN A 413 -9.81 -2.77 -2.90
C GLN A 413 -10.04 -3.91 -3.89
N GLU A 414 -10.21 -5.13 -3.39
CA GLU A 414 -10.42 -6.32 -4.22
C GLU A 414 -11.69 -6.21 -5.06
N SER A 415 -12.78 -5.73 -4.45
CA SER A 415 -14.06 -5.52 -5.13
C SER A 415 -13.95 -4.47 -6.24
N LEU A 416 -13.34 -3.31 -5.97
CA LEU A 416 -13.13 -2.25 -6.96
C LEU A 416 -12.27 -2.74 -8.13
N ARG A 417 -11.20 -3.49 -7.85
CA ARG A 417 -10.33 -4.02 -8.91
C ARG A 417 -10.93 -5.14 -9.72
N ALA A 418 -11.65 -6.06 -9.08
CA ALA A 418 -12.39 -7.08 -9.81
C ALA A 418 -13.37 -6.44 -10.80
N VAL A 419 -14.08 -5.38 -10.37
CA VAL A 419 -14.96 -4.61 -11.23
C VAL A 419 -14.20 -3.92 -12.36
N LEU A 420 -13.09 -3.24 -12.07
CA LEU A 420 -12.31 -2.55 -13.10
C LEU A 420 -11.74 -3.53 -14.12
N SER A 421 -11.21 -4.67 -13.69
CA SER A 421 -10.72 -5.71 -14.60
C SER A 421 -11.84 -6.20 -15.52
N ALA A 422 -13.03 -6.46 -14.97
CA ALA A 422 -14.20 -6.88 -15.75
C ALA A 422 -14.66 -5.78 -16.73
N VAL A 423 -14.63 -4.51 -16.32
CA VAL A 423 -14.99 -3.38 -17.18
C VAL A 423 -13.99 -3.24 -18.33
N HIS A 424 -12.68 -3.24 -18.07
CA HIS A 424 -11.67 -3.10 -19.11
C HIS A 424 -11.74 -4.24 -20.14
N GLU A 425 -11.92 -5.48 -19.69
CA GLU A 425 -12.08 -6.63 -20.58
C GLU A 425 -13.29 -6.45 -21.50
N ARG A 426 -14.42 -5.98 -20.96
CA ARG A 426 -15.64 -5.74 -21.74
C ARG A 426 -15.51 -4.57 -22.70
N LEU A 427 -14.86 -3.48 -22.30
CA LEU A 427 -14.60 -2.33 -23.17
C LEU A 427 -13.67 -2.69 -24.34
N ASN A 428 -12.72 -3.60 -24.13
CA ASN A 428 -11.82 -4.09 -25.18
C ASN A 428 -12.42 -5.22 -26.02
N SER A 429 -13.52 -5.83 -25.57
CA SER A 429 -14.19 -6.89 -26.30
C SER A 429 -14.89 -6.34 -27.55
N SER A 430 -14.97 -7.16 -28.61
CA SER A 430 -15.72 -6.79 -29.83
C SER A 430 -17.24 -6.81 -29.66
N ALA A 431 -17.75 -7.28 -28.51
CA ALA A 431 -19.17 -7.42 -28.24
C ALA A 431 -19.76 -6.10 -27.71
N ARG A 432 -20.61 -5.45 -28.52
CA ARG A 432 -21.29 -4.21 -28.14
C ARG A 432 -22.49 -4.50 -27.23
N ARG A 433 -22.27 -4.62 -25.93
CA ARG A 433 -23.31 -4.80 -24.91
C ARG A 433 -23.11 -3.87 -23.72
N PRO A 434 -24.17 -3.52 -22.97
CA PRO A 434 -24.02 -2.75 -21.74
C PRO A 434 -23.17 -3.48 -20.71
N THR A 435 -22.54 -2.71 -19.82
CA THR A 435 -21.83 -3.22 -18.65
C THR A 435 -22.48 -2.68 -17.39
N SER A 436 -23.16 -3.54 -16.65
CA SER A 436 -23.94 -3.19 -15.46
C SER A 436 -23.15 -3.45 -14.18
N ILE A 437 -22.91 -2.42 -13.36
CA ILE A 437 -22.22 -2.51 -12.08
C ILE A 437 -23.13 -2.03 -10.94
N GLY A 438 -23.25 -2.82 -9.88
CA GLY A 438 -24.00 -2.45 -8.68
C GLY A 438 -23.10 -1.79 -7.65
N ILE A 439 -23.54 -0.69 -7.06
CA ILE A 439 -22.84 0.00 -5.96
C ILE A 439 -23.78 0.07 -4.76
N LEU A 440 -23.50 -0.74 -3.75
CA LEU A 440 -24.37 -0.96 -2.59
C LEU A 440 -23.76 -0.34 -1.33
N GLY A 441 -24.63 0.13 -0.43
CA GLY A 441 -24.21 0.62 0.89
C GLY A 441 -25.30 1.43 1.57
N ALA A 442 -25.11 1.74 2.85
CA ALA A 442 -26.08 2.52 3.62
C ALA A 442 -26.30 3.94 3.04
N ALA A 443 -27.41 4.57 3.43
CA ALA A 443 -27.64 5.97 3.09
C ALA A 443 -26.50 6.85 3.63
N GLY A 444 -25.95 7.71 2.78
CA GLY A 444 -24.79 8.54 3.15
C GLY A 444 -23.48 7.77 3.30
N SER A 445 -23.32 6.55 2.76
CA SER A 445 -22.05 5.81 2.82
C SER A 445 -20.96 6.33 1.88
N GLY A 446 -21.30 7.18 0.91
CA GLY A 446 -20.36 7.70 -0.09
C GLY A 446 -20.47 7.06 -1.48
N LYS A 447 -21.50 6.26 -1.76
CA LYS A 447 -21.73 5.60 -3.07
C LYS A 447 -21.54 6.51 -4.29
N LYS A 448 -22.10 7.73 -4.26
CA LYS A 448 -21.97 8.71 -5.36
C LYS A 448 -20.52 9.11 -5.59
N PHE A 449 -19.77 9.31 -4.51
CA PHE A 449 -18.34 9.61 -4.58
C PHE A 449 -17.58 8.43 -5.17
N THR A 450 -17.86 7.19 -4.75
CA THR A 450 -17.27 5.99 -5.35
C THR A 450 -17.56 5.88 -6.84
N ALA A 451 -18.84 5.99 -7.25
CA ALA A 451 -19.26 5.91 -8.65
C ALA A 451 -18.58 6.97 -9.54
N SER A 452 -18.57 8.23 -9.09
CA SER A 452 -17.93 9.33 -9.83
C SER A 452 -16.43 9.14 -10.01
N ASN A 453 -15.75 8.60 -8.99
CA ASN A 453 -14.32 8.36 -9.03
C ASN A 453 -13.95 7.14 -9.88
N MET A 454 -14.75 6.08 -9.83
CA MET A 454 -14.63 4.95 -10.76
C MET A 454 -14.82 5.40 -12.20
N ALA A 455 -15.87 6.20 -12.49
CA ALA A 455 -16.11 6.74 -13.81
C ALA A 455 -14.90 7.52 -14.35
N THR A 456 -14.31 8.36 -13.50
CA THR A 456 -13.14 9.18 -13.83
C THR A 456 -11.89 8.34 -14.07
N HIS A 457 -11.69 7.31 -13.26
CA HIS A 457 -10.57 6.38 -13.43
C HIS A 457 -10.70 5.55 -14.71
N ILE A 458 -11.89 5.03 -15.02
CA ILE A 458 -12.14 4.24 -16.23
C ILE A 458 -11.96 5.07 -17.50
N SER A 459 -12.33 6.35 -17.48
CA SER A 459 -12.12 7.24 -18.62
C SER A 459 -10.67 7.72 -18.78
N ASN A 460 -9.75 7.39 -17.85
CA ASN A 460 -8.39 7.94 -17.79
C ASN A 460 -8.36 9.47 -17.95
N ASP A 461 -9.30 10.18 -17.30
CA ASP A 461 -9.54 11.62 -17.48
C ASP A 461 -9.84 12.10 -18.92
N GLY A 462 -10.00 11.17 -19.87
CA GLY A 462 -10.44 11.43 -21.25
C GLY A 462 -11.92 11.81 -21.37
N PRO A 463 -12.36 12.23 -22.57
CA PRO A 463 -13.74 12.60 -22.82
C PRO A 463 -14.66 11.39 -22.59
N ALA A 464 -15.68 11.58 -21.75
CA ALA A 464 -16.70 10.58 -21.46
C ALA A 464 -18.04 11.25 -21.23
N ASN A 465 -19.09 10.71 -21.84
CA ASN A 465 -20.45 11.19 -21.70
C ASN A 465 -21.03 10.69 -20.38
N ARG A 466 -21.42 11.61 -19.49
CA ARG A 466 -21.90 11.27 -18.13
C ARG A 466 -23.37 11.63 -17.98
N LEU A 467 -24.21 10.62 -17.80
CA LEU A 467 -25.65 10.77 -17.59
C LEU A 467 -26.02 10.34 -16.17
N ASN A 468 -26.86 11.12 -15.48
CA ASN A 468 -27.31 10.81 -14.12
C ASN A 468 -28.83 10.86 -14.05
N TYR A 469 -29.43 9.77 -13.56
CA TYR A 469 -30.87 9.63 -13.39
C TYR A 469 -31.19 9.25 -11.94
N ASN A 470 -32.22 9.86 -11.37
CA ASN A 470 -32.77 9.41 -10.09
C ASN A 470 -33.86 8.38 -10.37
N ALA A 471 -33.57 7.10 -10.10
CA ALA A 471 -34.44 5.97 -10.43
C ALA A 471 -35.82 6.08 -9.77
N ARG A 472 -35.91 6.75 -8.60
CA ARG A 472 -37.18 7.00 -7.91
C ARG A 472 -38.14 7.90 -8.71
N LEU A 473 -37.62 8.71 -9.62
CA LEU A 473 -38.40 9.65 -10.43
C LEU A 473 -38.75 9.09 -11.80
N LEU A 474 -38.17 7.95 -12.20
CA LEU A 474 -38.35 7.39 -13.53
C LEU A 474 -39.70 6.67 -13.64
N LYS A 475 -40.47 7.03 -14.68
CA LYS A 475 -41.60 6.27 -15.20
C LYS A 475 -41.23 5.64 -16.54
N SER A 476 -42.11 4.83 -17.13
CA SER A 476 -41.84 4.15 -18.41
C SER A 476 -41.45 5.11 -19.54
N ASP A 477 -42.18 6.23 -19.71
CA ASP A 477 -41.85 7.23 -20.74
C ASP A 477 -40.51 7.93 -20.48
N ASP A 478 -40.20 8.21 -19.21
CA ASP A 478 -38.92 8.82 -18.82
C ASP A 478 -37.75 7.85 -19.07
N LEU A 479 -37.95 6.55 -18.83
CA LEU A 479 -36.96 5.51 -19.11
C LEU A 479 -36.71 5.37 -20.61
N ILE A 480 -37.76 5.39 -21.44
CA ILE A 480 -37.61 5.36 -22.90
C ILE A 480 -36.84 6.58 -23.40
N ALA A 481 -37.17 7.79 -22.90
CA ALA A 481 -36.43 9.00 -23.23
C ALA A 481 -34.96 8.92 -22.80
N ALA A 482 -34.69 8.38 -21.61
CA ALA A 482 -33.34 8.14 -21.13
C ALA A 482 -32.57 7.16 -22.03
N CYS A 483 -33.20 6.07 -22.47
CA CYS A 483 -32.61 5.08 -23.37
C CYS A 483 -32.23 5.69 -24.73
N HIS A 484 -33.08 6.53 -25.32
CA HIS A 484 -32.73 7.24 -26.56
C HIS A 484 -31.53 8.17 -26.34
N ALA A 485 -31.50 8.93 -25.24
CA ALA A 485 -30.34 9.77 -24.92
C ALA A 485 -29.06 8.95 -24.77
N ILE A 486 -29.09 7.86 -24.00
CA ILE A 486 -27.94 6.97 -23.79
C ILE A 486 -27.44 6.41 -25.13
N ARG A 487 -28.35 5.97 -26.00
CA ARG A 487 -28.00 5.46 -27.34
C ARG A 487 -27.29 6.50 -28.17
N ASP A 488 -27.80 7.73 -28.19
CA ASP A 488 -27.27 8.80 -29.02
C ASP A 488 -25.84 9.20 -28.58
N TYR A 489 -25.58 9.24 -27.27
CA TYR A 489 -24.21 9.43 -26.75
C TYR A 489 -23.30 8.23 -27.03
N THR A 490 -23.82 7.01 -26.91
CA THR A 490 -23.02 5.80 -27.18
C THR A 490 -22.64 5.71 -28.67
N ALA A 491 -23.47 6.24 -29.56
CA ALA A 491 -23.19 6.30 -31.00
C ALA A 491 -22.07 7.26 -31.38
N SER A 492 -21.69 8.22 -30.49
CA SER A 492 -20.59 9.16 -30.73
C SER A 492 -19.20 8.51 -30.77
N GLY A 493 -19.06 7.29 -30.24
CA GLY A 493 -17.79 6.58 -30.13
C GLY A 493 -17.03 6.83 -28.82
N GLU A 494 -17.45 7.80 -28.02
CA GLU A 494 -16.91 8.03 -26.67
C GLU A 494 -17.52 7.08 -25.62
N ILE A 495 -16.79 6.85 -24.53
CA ILE A 495 -17.31 6.05 -23.40
C ILE A 495 -18.52 6.77 -22.80
N THR A 496 -19.66 6.09 -22.78
CA THR A 496 -20.89 6.60 -22.18
C THR A 496 -21.12 5.94 -20.83
N ILE A 497 -21.13 6.74 -19.76
CA ILE A 497 -21.28 6.33 -18.36
C ILE A 497 -22.62 6.84 -17.83
N VAL A 498 -23.46 5.93 -17.36
CA VAL A 498 -24.82 6.21 -16.90
C VAL A 498 -24.94 5.82 -15.43
N THR A 499 -25.40 6.73 -14.57
CA THR A 499 -25.61 6.46 -13.15
C THR A 499 -27.08 6.54 -12.81
N PHE A 500 -27.63 5.45 -12.27
CA PHE A 500 -28.98 5.37 -11.71
C PHE A 500 -28.91 5.42 -10.18
N GLU A 501 -29.31 6.55 -9.61
CA GLU A 501 -29.35 6.77 -8.16
C GLU A 501 -30.66 6.29 -7.52
N ASN A 502 -30.60 5.89 -6.26
CA ASN A 502 -31.77 5.42 -5.49
C ASN A 502 -32.49 4.25 -6.17
N PHE A 503 -31.72 3.33 -6.76
CA PHE A 503 -32.25 2.21 -7.54
C PHE A 503 -33.00 1.20 -6.68
N GLU A 504 -32.86 1.26 -5.34
CA GLU A 504 -33.72 0.50 -4.43
C GLU A 504 -35.21 0.76 -4.65
N ALA A 505 -35.60 1.94 -5.17
CA ALA A 505 -37.00 2.25 -5.47
C ALA A 505 -37.56 1.39 -6.62
N VAL A 506 -36.71 1.01 -7.59
CA VAL A 506 -37.10 0.16 -8.73
C VAL A 506 -37.12 -1.33 -8.32
N LEU A 507 -36.34 -1.69 -7.29
CA LEU A 507 -36.29 -3.05 -6.75
C LEU A 507 -37.41 -3.36 -5.76
N GLU A 508 -38.25 -2.38 -5.40
CA GLU A 508 -39.47 -2.62 -4.63
C GLU A 508 -40.44 -3.47 -5.47
N SER A 509 -41.06 -4.48 -4.84
CA SER A 509 -42.01 -5.39 -5.48
C SER A 509 -43.07 -4.62 -6.30
N GLU A 510 -43.31 -5.07 -7.53
CA GLU A 510 -44.33 -4.54 -8.48
C GLU A 510 -43.99 -3.20 -9.16
N HIS A 511 -42.73 -2.72 -9.11
CA HIS A 511 -42.37 -1.52 -9.85
C HIS A 511 -42.42 -1.73 -11.37
N SER A 512 -43.23 -0.93 -12.07
CA SER A 512 -43.60 -1.11 -13.49
C SER A 512 -42.42 -1.22 -14.46
N ILE A 513 -41.32 -0.51 -14.21
CA ILE A 513 -40.14 -0.47 -15.10
C ILE A 513 -39.05 -1.49 -14.75
N LEU A 514 -39.22 -2.32 -13.72
CA LEU A 514 -38.17 -3.26 -13.29
C LEU A 514 -37.83 -4.25 -14.42
N ASN A 515 -38.85 -4.87 -15.03
CA ASN A 515 -38.65 -5.81 -16.13
C ASN A 515 -37.97 -5.14 -17.34
N ASP A 516 -38.29 -3.88 -17.63
CA ASP A 516 -37.65 -3.12 -18.71
C ASP A 516 -36.15 -2.95 -18.43
N PHE A 517 -35.77 -2.60 -17.19
CA PHE A 517 -34.36 -2.53 -16.78
C PHE A 517 -33.65 -3.89 -16.92
N LEU A 518 -34.27 -5.00 -16.52
CA LEU A 518 -33.66 -6.33 -16.63
C LEU A 518 -33.39 -6.70 -18.10
N VAL A 519 -34.32 -6.40 -19.01
CA VAL A 519 -34.13 -6.58 -20.46
C VAL A 519 -33.01 -5.69 -20.99
N ILE A 520 -32.98 -4.42 -20.59
CA ILE A 520 -31.92 -3.48 -20.97
C ILE A 520 -30.55 -3.98 -20.51
N MET A 521 -30.44 -4.45 -19.27
CA MET A 521 -29.18 -4.94 -18.71
C MET A 521 -28.69 -6.22 -19.39
N ARG A 522 -29.60 -7.14 -19.71
CA ARG A 522 -29.28 -8.45 -20.32
C ARG A 522 -28.93 -8.32 -21.80
N ASP A 523 -29.83 -7.69 -22.55
CA ASP A 523 -29.86 -7.75 -24.01
C ASP A 523 -29.34 -6.44 -24.63
N GLY A 524 -29.25 -5.36 -23.86
CA GLY A 524 -28.89 -4.04 -24.38
C GLY A 524 -29.98 -3.48 -25.31
N GLN A 525 -31.23 -3.88 -25.10
CA GLN A 525 -32.36 -3.53 -25.95
C GLN A 525 -33.47 -2.87 -25.14
N PHE A 526 -34.20 -1.96 -25.79
CA PHE A 526 -35.42 -1.37 -25.26
C PHE A 526 -36.47 -1.24 -26.37
N THR A 527 -37.74 -1.24 -25.99
CA THR A 527 -38.86 -1.15 -26.95
C THR A 527 -39.53 0.21 -26.82
N ASP A 528 -39.70 0.90 -27.95
CA ASP A 528 -40.47 2.15 -28.04
C ASP A 528 -41.57 1.96 -29.08
N ARG A 529 -42.83 2.04 -28.63
CA ARG A 529 -44.04 1.90 -29.48
C ARG A 529 -43.99 0.66 -30.41
N GLY A 530 -43.48 -0.46 -29.90
CA GLY A 530 -43.37 -1.73 -30.63
C GLY A 530 -42.11 -1.88 -31.49
N SER A 531 -41.25 -0.87 -31.58
CA SER A 531 -39.94 -0.95 -32.25
C SER A 531 -38.83 -1.27 -31.25
N VAL A 532 -38.01 -2.26 -31.56
CA VAL A 532 -36.86 -2.63 -30.73
C VAL A 532 -35.64 -1.81 -31.15
N HIS A 533 -35.00 -1.16 -30.17
CA HIS A 533 -33.79 -0.36 -30.36
C HIS A 533 -32.64 -0.95 -29.55
N ASN A 534 -31.41 -0.84 -30.09
CA ASN A 534 -30.19 -1.19 -29.36
C ASN A 534 -29.67 0.03 -28.60
N LEU A 535 -29.25 -0.18 -27.35
CA LEU A 535 -28.66 0.84 -26.47
C LEU A 535 -27.17 1.07 -26.75
N GLY A 536 -26.49 0.07 -27.32
CA GLY A 536 -25.05 0.07 -27.55
C GLY A 536 -24.28 -0.54 -26.37
N SER A 537 -23.10 0.00 -26.07
CA SER A 537 -22.21 -0.46 -24.99
C SER A 537 -21.97 0.59 -23.89
N PRO A 538 -23.02 1.11 -23.23
CA PRO A 538 -22.83 2.01 -22.09
C PRO A 538 -22.32 1.27 -20.85
N LEU A 539 -21.57 1.97 -20.01
CA LEU A 539 -21.25 1.56 -18.65
C LEU A 539 -22.33 2.10 -17.69
N MET A 540 -23.07 1.22 -17.02
CA MET A 540 -24.21 1.57 -16.19
C MET A 540 -23.93 1.28 -14.71
N PHE A 541 -24.07 2.28 -13.85
CA PHE A 541 -23.92 2.20 -12.41
C PHE A 541 -25.27 2.25 -11.70
N PHE A 542 -25.57 1.23 -10.90
CA PHE A 542 -26.81 1.12 -10.14
C PHE A 542 -26.53 1.34 -8.65
N LEU A 543 -26.86 2.53 -8.14
CA LEU A 543 -26.60 2.90 -6.75
C LEU A 543 -27.81 2.52 -5.89
N VAL A 544 -27.60 1.56 -4.99
CA VAL A 544 -28.65 0.98 -4.16
C VAL A 544 -28.38 1.30 -2.69
N ASN A 545 -29.37 1.91 -2.01
CA ASN A 545 -29.36 2.02 -0.56
C ASN A 545 -29.70 0.66 0.06
N HIS A 546 -28.71 0.07 0.73
CA HIS A 546 -28.86 -1.20 1.43
C HIS A 546 -28.10 -1.12 2.75
N GLU A 547 -28.82 -1.19 3.87
CA GLU A 547 -28.20 -1.44 5.16
C GLU A 547 -27.80 -2.91 5.18
N GLY A 548 -26.49 -3.19 5.25
CA GLY A 548 -26.00 -4.56 5.32
C GLY A 548 -26.74 -5.29 6.45
N GLY A 549 -27.38 -6.42 6.13
CA GLY A 549 -27.89 -7.31 7.16
C GLY A 549 -26.73 -7.67 8.07
N SER A 550 -26.77 -7.19 9.31
CA SER A 550 -25.97 -7.78 10.36
C SER A 550 -26.45 -9.22 10.50
N ASP A 551 -25.58 -10.19 10.24
CA ASP A 551 -25.62 -11.39 11.07
C ASP A 551 -25.71 -10.93 12.52
N ASN A 552 -26.73 -11.44 13.21
CA ASN A 552 -27.18 -11.02 14.54
C ASN A 552 -26.02 -10.75 15.51
N ASP A 553 -25.68 -9.48 15.73
CA ASP A 553 -24.88 -8.97 16.84
C ASP A 553 -24.95 -7.42 16.84
N GLU A 554 -26.11 -6.84 17.17
CA GLU A 554 -26.19 -5.40 17.52
C GLU A 554 -25.64 -5.19 18.95
N PRO A 555 -24.61 -4.33 19.17
CA PRO A 555 -24.15 -4.00 20.52
C PRO A 555 -24.79 -2.73 21.10
N PHE A 556 -25.61 -1.99 20.35
CA PHE A 556 -26.11 -0.67 20.77
C PHE A 556 -27.64 -0.57 20.70
N PRO A 557 -28.31 -0.18 21.80
CA PRO A 557 -29.76 -0.12 21.82
C PRO A 557 -30.29 1.01 20.90
N PRO A 558 -31.47 0.84 20.28
CA PRO A 558 -32.12 1.90 19.54
C PRO A 558 -32.40 3.10 20.47
N PRO A 559 -32.12 4.35 20.06
CA PRO A 559 -32.38 5.51 20.89
C PRO A 559 -33.88 5.68 21.13
N THR A 560 -34.25 5.88 22.40
CA THR A 560 -35.60 6.18 22.87
C THR A 560 -36.23 7.38 22.12
N PRO A 561 -37.54 7.35 21.82
CA PRO A 561 -38.19 8.31 20.95
C PRO A 561 -38.55 9.59 21.72
N THR A 562 -37.88 10.70 21.44
CA THR A 562 -38.35 12.06 21.75
C THR A 562 -38.05 12.98 20.58
N SER A 563 -38.84 12.81 19.53
CA SER A 563 -39.14 13.71 18.40
C SER A 563 -39.78 12.85 17.30
N PRO A 564 -40.80 13.35 16.56
CA PRO A 564 -41.39 12.60 15.46
C PRO A 564 -40.33 12.40 14.38
N ARG A 565 -39.75 11.20 14.34
CA ARG A 565 -38.73 10.82 13.38
C ARG A 565 -39.41 10.29 12.12
N THR A 566 -38.74 10.51 11.00
CA THR A 566 -38.76 9.68 9.79
C THR A 566 -38.32 8.24 10.12
N THR A 567 -39.08 7.55 10.97
CA THR A 567 -38.94 6.14 11.30
C THR A 567 -39.73 5.32 10.30
N ASP A 568 -39.15 5.08 9.13
CA ASP A 568 -39.58 4.02 8.19
C ASP A 568 -38.40 3.20 7.65
N PHE A 569 -37.20 3.34 8.22
CA PHE A 569 -36.03 2.55 7.83
C PHE A 569 -35.73 1.46 8.87
N ARG A 570 -36.72 0.62 9.18
CA ARG A 570 -36.43 -0.77 9.61
C ARG A 570 -36.36 -1.60 8.34
N GLN A 571 -35.42 -2.55 8.28
CA GLN A 571 -35.24 -3.59 7.25
C GLN A 571 -36.40 -3.60 6.23
N ARG A 572 -36.20 -3.06 5.03
CA ARG A 572 -37.24 -3.11 3.97
C ARG A 572 -37.42 -4.58 3.59
N PRO A 573 -38.51 -5.25 3.99
CA PRO A 573 -38.68 -6.69 3.75
C PRO A 573 -38.92 -7.02 2.26
N ASN A 574 -39.10 -5.99 1.43
CA ASN A 574 -39.52 -6.10 0.03
C ASN A 574 -38.41 -5.79 -0.99
N LEU A 575 -37.14 -5.69 -0.58
CA LEU A 575 -36.05 -5.44 -1.52
C LEU A 575 -35.45 -6.76 -2.00
N ASP A 576 -35.84 -7.23 -3.19
CA ASP A 576 -35.27 -8.45 -3.77
C ASP A 576 -34.01 -8.12 -4.59
N LEU A 577 -32.87 -8.06 -3.90
CA LEU A 577 -31.57 -7.88 -4.56
C LEU A 577 -31.22 -9.01 -5.53
N SER A 578 -31.79 -10.22 -5.37
CA SER A 578 -31.44 -11.36 -6.22
C SER A 578 -31.77 -11.08 -7.70
N LEU A 579 -32.86 -10.35 -7.95
CA LEU A 579 -33.29 -9.92 -9.28
C LEU A 579 -32.24 -9.06 -10.00
N LEU A 580 -31.43 -8.32 -9.25
CA LEU A 580 -30.36 -7.49 -9.83
C LEU A 580 -29.07 -8.30 -10.02
N MET A 581 -28.75 -9.20 -9.08
CA MET A 581 -27.45 -9.89 -9.03
C MET A 581 -27.16 -10.71 -10.30
N ASP A 582 -28.18 -11.34 -10.89
CA ASP A 582 -28.03 -12.15 -12.11
C ASP A 582 -27.62 -11.33 -13.35
N TYR A 583 -27.80 -10.01 -13.31
CA TYR A 583 -27.55 -9.10 -14.44
C TYR A 583 -26.37 -8.14 -14.19
N LEU A 584 -25.78 -8.18 -13.00
CA LEU A 584 -24.59 -7.41 -12.69
C LEU A 584 -23.33 -8.13 -13.18
N HIS A 585 -22.44 -7.37 -13.80
CA HIS A 585 -21.09 -7.82 -14.16
C HIS A 585 -20.10 -7.60 -13.01
N GLY A 586 -20.51 -6.86 -11.99
CA GLY A 586 -19.68 -6.54 -10.85
C GLY A 586 -20.44 -5.81 -9.75
N LEU A 587 -19.97 -5.96 -8.52
CA LEU A 587 -20.59 -5.43 -7.32
C LEU A 587 -19.55 -4.75 -6.44
N VAL A 588 -19.83 -3.50 -6.05
CA VAL A 588 -19.04 -2.74 -5.09
C VAL A 588 -19.85 -2.48 -3.83
N ARG A 589 -19.29 -2.80 -2.66
CA ARG A 589 -19.91 -2.53 -1.35
C ARG A 589 -19.17 -1.40 -0.66
N VAL A 590 -19.88 -0.32 -0.34
CA VAL A 590 -19.35 0.88 0.30
C VAL A 590 -19.84 0.96 1.75
N ALA A 591 -18.93 0.74 2.70
CA ALA A 591 -19.26 0.64 4.12
C ALA A 591 -19.70 1.98 4.76
N GLY A 592 -19.11 3.10 4.33
CA GLY A 592 -19.43 4.44 4.88
C GLY A 592 -18.79 4.75 6.24
N PRO A 593 -19.03 5.94 6.82
CA PRO A 593 -18.24 6.44 7.96
C PRO A 593 -18.58 5.83 9.33
N ASN A 594 -19.62 4.99 9.41
CA ASN A 594 -20.08 4.40 10.65
C ASN A 594 -19.36 3.09 10.93
N GLN A 595 -19.24 2.75 12.22
CA GLN A 595 -18.76 1.44 12.63
C GLN A 595 -19.78 0.37 12.22
N ALA A 596 -19.36 -0.58 11.39
CA ALA A 596 -20.27 -1.61 10.87
C ALA A 596 -20.58 -2.71 11.90
N SER A 597 -19.63 -3.03 12.78
CA SER A 597 -19.78 -3.99 13.88
C SER A 597 -18.77 -3.70 14.99
N ALA A 598 -18.90 -4.33 16.16
CA ALA A 598 -17.88 -4.24 17.21
C ALA A 598 -16.48 -4.73 16.76
N LYS A 599 -16.41 -5.54 15.70
CA LYS A 599 -15.16 -6.03 15.10
C LYS A 599 -14.58 -5.07 14.04
N ASP A 600 -15.36 -4.10 13.57
CA ASP A 600 -14.88 -3.04 12.67
C ASP A 600 -14.01 -2.07 13.48
N LYS A 601 -12.68 -2.32 13.47
CA LYS A 601 -11.67 -1.46 14.07
C LYS A 601 -11.14 -0.39 13.10
N THR A 602 -11.44 -0.52 11.81
CA THR A 602 -10.91 0.33 10.72
C THR A 602 -11.81 1.53 10.42
N PHE A 603 -13.04 1.59 10.95
CA PHE A 603 -13.93 2.73 10.76
C PHE A 603 -13.31 4.12 11.06
N PRO A 604 -12.42 4.32 12.07
CA PRO A 604 -11.81 5.62 12.31
C PRO A 604 -10.90 6.03 11.15
N VAL A 605 -10.18 5.07 10.57
CA VAL A 605 -9.27 5.27 9.43
C VAL A 605 -10.08 5.62 8.19
N ARG A 606 -11.13 4.84 7.89
CA ARG A 606 -12.06 5.14 6.79
C ARG A 606 -12.66 6.54 6.93
N ARG A 607 -13.08 6.90 8.15
CA ARG A 607 -13.63 8.23 8.46
C ARG A 607 -12.58 9.34 8.36
N ALA A 608 -11.34 9.08 8.73
CA ALA A 608 -10.24 10.02 8.59
C ALA A 608 -9.97 10.36 7.12
N MET A 609 -10.00 9.37 6.23
CA MET A 609 -9.88 9.59 4.78
C MET A 609 -10.97 10.55 4.28
N MET A 610 -12.23 10.30 4.68
CA MET A 610 -13.38 11.13 4.34
C MET A 610 -13.28 12.54 4.95
N LEU A 611 -12.94 12.65 6.23
CA LEU A 611 -12.82 13.91 6.96
C LEU A 611 -11.72 14.79 6.38
N ARG A 612 -10.53 14.22 6.13
CA ARG A 612 -9.42 14.93 5.48
C ARG A 612 -9.81 15.45 4.11
N HIS A 613 -10.51 14.63 3.31
CA HIS A 613 -10.99 15.04 1.99
C HIS A 613 -11.97 16.22 2.07
N ILE A 614 -12.98 16.13 2.93
CA ILE A 614 -13.99 17.19 3.11
C ILE A 614 -13.34 18.50 3.60
N LEU A 615 -12.50 18.43 4.64
CA LEU A 615 -11.84 19.60 5.19
C LEU A 615 -10.85 20.23 4.20
N GLY A 616 -10.05 19.40 3.50
CA GLY A 616 -9.10 19.90 2.50
C GLY A 616 -9.78 20.57 1.31
N GLN A 617 -10.94 20.06 0.89
CA GLN A 617 -11.71 20.64 -0.22
C GLN A 617 -12.46 21.92 0.19
N LYS A 618 -13.13 21.92 1.34
CA LYS A 618 -14.04 23.02 1.75
C LYS A 618 -13.34 24.09 2.60
N HIS A 619 -12.28 23.73 3.30
CA HIS A 619 -11.56 24.60 4.24
C HIS A 619 -10.03 24.47 4.10
N PRO A 620 -9.45 24.73 2.91
CA PRO A 620 -8.01 24.59 2.67
C PRO A 620 -7.15 25.45 3.61
N GLN A 621 -7.68 26.56 4.14
CA GLN A 621 -7.00 27.43 5.10
C GLN A 621 -6.64 26.76 6.44
N LEU A 622 -7.23 25.59 6.75
CA LEU A 622 -6.86 24.80 7.93
C LEU A 622 -5.53 24.07 7.74
N ILE A 623 -5.00 23.98 6.51
CA ILE A 623 -3.71 23.38 6.23
C ILE A 623 -2.63 24.45 6.39
N VAL A 624 -1.89 24.37 7.49
CA VAL A 624 -0.78 25.27 7.83
C VAL A 624 0.51 24.47 7.80
N ASN A 625 1.50 24.90 7.01
CA ASN A 625 2.78 24.19 6.85
C ASN A 625 2.62 22.71 6.46
N GLY A 626 1.65 22.41 5.58
CA GLY A 626 1.33 21.04 5.13
C GLY A 626 0.60 20.17 6.16
N ARG A 627 0.29 20.70 7.36
CA ARG A 627 -0.44 20.00 8.41
C ARG A 627 -1.83 20.59 8.60
N MET A 628 -2.84 19.75 8.67
CA MET A 628 -4.20 20.19 8.98
C MET A 628 -4.31 20.45 10.49
N ASN A 629 -4.67 21.69 10.82
CA ASN A 629 -4.69 22.18 12.18
C ASN A 629 -6.10 21.99 12.79
N VAL A 630 -6.31 20.83 13.40
CA VAL A 630 -7.53 20.49 14.14
C VAL A 630 -7.13 20.21 15.58
N GLU A 631 -7.87 20.78 16.54
CA GLU A 631 -7.66 20.50 17.95
C GLU A 631 -7.94 19.02 18.27
N GLU A 632 -7.09 18.43 19.11
CA GLU A 632 -7.11 16.99 19.44
C GLU A 632 -8.48 16.49 19.91
N GLY A 633 -9.15 17.20 20.83
CA GLY A 633 -10.46 16.80 21.32
C GLY A 633 -11.53 16.82 20.23
N VAL A 634 -11.49 17.82 19.34
CA VAL A 634 -12.42 17.94 18.21
C VAL A 634 -12.21 16.80 17.23
N LEU A 635 -10.94 16.54 16.88
CA LEU A 635 -10.58 15.47 15.95
C LEU A 635 -10.97 14.10 16.51
N HIS A 636 -10.70 13.86 17.78
CA HIS A 636 -11.07 12.63 18.48
C HIS A 636 -12.59 12.40 18.49
N ALA A 637 -13.39 13.44 18.78
CA ALA A 637 -14.85 13.35 18.75
C ALA A 637 -15.39 13.05 17.34
N LEU A 638 -14.88 13.74 16.32
CA LEU A 638 -15.26 13.49 14.93
C LEU A 638 -14.87 12.08 14.48
N LEU A 639 -13.71 11.57 14.87
CA LEU A 639 -13.19 10.28 14.43
C LEU A 639 -13.80 9.08 15.15
N LEU A 640 -14.10 9.18 16.45
CA LEU A 640 -14.45 8.01 17.27
C LEU A 640 -15.92 7.91 17.69
N VAL A 641 -16.74 8.95 17.48
CA VAL A 641 -18.19 8.83 17.75
C VAL A 641 -18.76 7.63 16.99
N PRO A 642 -19.46 6.67 17.61
CA PRO A 642 -19.76 5.39 16.96
C PRO A 642 -20.60 5.52 15.68
N ARG A 643 -21.56 6.44 15.67
CA ARG A 643 -22.56 6.57 14.59
C ARG A 643 -22.90 8.02 14.27
N TYR A 644 -22.83 8.34 12.98
CA TYR A 644 -23.48 9.47 12.33
C TYR A 644 -24.86 9.06 11.82
N LYS A 645 -25.91 9.74 12.29
CA LYS A 645 -27.32 9.40 12.05
C LYS A 645 -27.67 9.29 10.56
N HIS A 646 -27.05 10.12 9.71
CA HIS A 646 -27.24 10.13 8.26
C HIS A 646 -25.91 9.91 7.50
N GLY A 647 -25.00 9.12 8.08
CA GLY A 647 -23.70 8.82 7.49
C GLY A 647 -22.88 10.08 7.21
N LEU A 648 -22.27 10.15 6.03
CA LEU A 648 -21.39 11.25 5.63
C LEU A 648 -22.08 12.60 5.63
N HIS A 649 -23.39 12.65 5.38
CA HIS A 649 -24.16 13.90 5.38
C HIS A 649 -24.19 14.55 6.78
N SER A 650 -24.32 13.74 7.83
CA SER A 650 -24.27 14.24 9.21
C SER A 650 -22.89 14.83 9.55
N LEU A 651 -21.80 14.18 9.09
CA LEU A 651 -20.44 14.70 9.27
C LEU A 651 -20.26 16.03 8.50
N GLU A 652 -20.67 16.08 7.24
CA GLU A 652 -20.63 17.30 6.44
C GLU A 652 -21.45 18.43 7.07
N LYS A 653 -22.62 18.12 7.64
CA LYS A 653 -23.46 19.12 8.28
C LYS A 653 -22.78 19.74 9.49
N ILE A 654 -22.21 18.92 10.40
CA ILE A 654 -21.42 19.42 11.54
C ILE A 654 -20.29 20.34 11.08
N ILE A 655 -19.55 19.96 10.03
CA ILE A 655 -18.46 20.79 9.49
C ILE A 655 -19.01 22.10 8.89
N SER A 656 -20.07 22.02 8.09
CA SER A 656 -20.64 23.19 7.40
C SER A 656 -21.30 24.20 8.34
N THR A 657 -21.78 23.76 9.50
CA THR A 657 -22.35 24.64 10.54
C THR A 657 -21.31 25.10 11.56
N SER A 658 -20.06 24.63 11.45
CA SER A 658 -18.93 25.09 12.25
C SER A 658 -18.44 26.47 11.78
N ARG A 659 -17.93 27.29 12.71
CA ARG A 659 -17.47 28.66 12.46
C ARG A 659 -16.02 28.69 11.93
N LEU A 660 -15.79 28.13 10.74
CA LEU A 660 -14.44 27.95 10.16
C LEU A 660 -14.00 29.05 9.18
N SER A 661 -14.88 29.97 8.81
CA SER A 661 -14.54 31.08 7.91
C SER A 661 -13.44 31.95 8.50
N GLY A 662 -12.33 32.12 7.76
CA GLY A 662 -11.17 32.91 8.18
C GLY A 662 -10.32 32.31 9.31
N ARG A 663 -10.64 31.11 9.81
CA ARG A 663 -9.84 30.44 10.85
C ARG A 663 -8.80 29.53 10.23
N THR A 664 -7.61 29.48 10.84
CA THR A 664 -6.51 28.57 10.50
C THR A 664 -6.45 27.35 11.45
N LYS A 665 -7.40 27.24 12.38
CA LYS A 665 -7.52 26.14 13.34
C LYS A 665 -8.99 25.75 13.53
N PHE A 666 -9.27 24.45 13.53
CA PHE A 666 -10.56 23.91 13.95
C PHE A 666 -10.48 23.52 15.44
N ASP A 667 -10.84 24.47 16.30
CA ASP A 667 -10.88 24.33 17.76
C ASP A 667 -12.31 24.10 18.30
N VAL A 668 -12.42 23.82 19.59
CA VAL A 668 -13.72 23.58 20.25
C VAL A 668 -14.69 24.75 20.09
N SER A 669 -14.22 26.00 20.07
CA SER A 669 -15.07 27.19 19.94
C SER A 669 -15.64 27.39 18.53
N ALA A 670 -15.09 26.68 17.53
CA ALA A 670 -15.61 26.67 16.17
C ALA A 670 -16.76 25.67 16.00
N LEU A 671 -16.91 24.67 16.89
CA LEU A 671 -17.98 23.68 16.78
C LEU A 671 -19.37 24.30 16.95
N PRO A 672 -20.42 23.69 16.36
CA PRO A 672 -21.80 24.08 16.62
C PRO A 672 -22.18 23.82 18.09
N PRO A 673 -23.24 24.47 18.60
CA PRO A 673 -23.81 24.13 19.91
C PRO A 673 -24.20 22.65 20.02
N GLU A 674 -24.16 22.09 21.24
CA GLU A 674 -24.43 20.66 21.50
C GLU A 674 -25.80 20.23 20.95
N GLU A 675 -26.82 21.10 21.02
CA GLU A 675 -28.17 20.82 20.51
C GLU A 675 -28.18 20.60 19.00
N GLN A 676 -27.30 21.29 18.26
CA GLN A 676 -27.17 21.10 16.81
C GLN A 676 -26.36 19.85 16.49
N ILE A 677 -25.29 19.58 17.25
CA ILE A 677 -24.50 18.35 17.10
C ILE A 677 -25.39 17.12 17.35
N GLN A 678 -26.27 17.18 18.34
CA GLN A 678 -27.19 16.10 18.68
C GLN A 678 -28.18 15.78 17.54
N LEU A 679 -28.40 16.65 16.55
CA LEU A 679 -29.21 16.30 15.36
C LEU A 679 -28.49 15.27 14.47
N HIS A 680 -27.17 15.19 14.56
CA HIS A 680 -26.34 14.43 13.63
C HIS A 680 -25.65 13.21 14.26
N VAL A 681 -25.42 13.23 15.59
CA VAL A 681 -24.80 12.16 16.38
C VAL A 681 -25.48 12.03 17.75
N ASP A 682 -25.02 11.10 18.60
CA ASP A 682 -25.32 11.16 20.03
C ASP A 682 -24.50 12.29 20.68
N GLY A 683 -25.16 13.35 21.13
CA GLY A 683 -24.51 14.53 21.69
C GLY A 683 -23.68 14.23 22.94
N LYS A 684 -24.19 13.39 23.85
CA LYS A 684 -23.50 13.06 25.11
C LYS A 684 -22.20 12.29 24.85
N ILE A 685 -22.26 11.31 23.94
CA ILE A 685 -21.07 10.54 23.54
C ILE A 685 -20.10 11.44 22.78
N PHE A 686 -20.57 12.30 21.88
CA PHE A 686 -19.69 13.23 21.16
C PHE A 686 -18.95 14.16 22.14
N MET A 687 -19.67 14.74 23.10
CA MET A 687 -19.10 15.63 24.11
C MET A 687 -18.19 14.90 25.09
N SER A 688 -18.38 13.60 25.34
CA SER A 688 -17.45 12.81 26.15
C SER A 688 -16.12 12.60 25.40
N HIS A 689 -16.15 12.30 24.10
CA HIS A 689 -14.93 12.22 23.28
C HIS A 689 -14.21 13.57 23.15
N LEU A 690 -14.94 14.69 23.19
CA LEU A 690 -14.37 16.03 23.13
C LEU A 690 -13.49 16.35 24.35
N ARG A 691 -13.81 15.81 25.53
CA ARG A 691 -13.14 16.09 26.82
C ARG A 691 -11.84 15.29 27.06
N ALA A 692 -11.22 14.81 25.98
CA ALA A 692 -10.08 13.89 25.92
C ALA A 692 -10.40 12.44 26.37
N PRO A 693 -9.87 11.41 25.67
CA PRO A 693 -10.09 10.01 26.00
C PRO A 693 -9.46 9.63 27.34
N LYS A 694 -10.20 8.83 28.12
CA LYS A 694 -9.64 8.13 29.27
C LYS A 694 -9.14 6.75 28.86
N LEU A 695 -8.09 6.28 29.51
CA LEU A 695 -7.65 4.90 29.35
C LEU A 695 -8.70 3.91 29.87
N VAL A 696 -8.63 2.67 29.39
CA VAL A 696 -9.42 1.56 29.93
C VAL A 696 -9.27 1.54 31.46
N PRO A 697 -10.36 1.46 32.25
CA PRO A 697 -10.28 1.67 33.70
C PRO A 697 -9.24 0.80 34.41
N SER A 698 -9.10 -0.47 34.02
CA SER A 698 -8.09 -1.38 34.60
C SER A 698 -6.66 -0.98 34.28
N LEU A 699 -6.39 -0.56 33.03
CA LEU A 699 -5.09 -0.03 32.63
C LEU A 699 -4.81 1.29 33.35
N ARG A 700 -5.79 2.20 33.34
CA ARG A 700 -5.73 3.52 33.98
C ARG A 700 -5.30 3.41 35.45
N GLU A 701 -5.92 2.54 36.23
CA GLU A 701 -5.56 2.35 37.63
C GLU A 701 -4.15 1.78 37.79
N LYS A 702 -3.79 0.72 37.05
CA LYS A 702 -2.44 0.12 37.11
C LYS A 702 -1.34 1.12 36.78
N LEU A 703 -1.55 1.94 35.74
CA LEU A 703 -0.57 2.96 35.35
C LEU A 703 -0.50 4.06 36.41
N ALA A 704 -1.65 4.54 36.89
CA ALA A 704 -1.69 5.59 37.89
C ALA A 704 -1.01 5.17 39.22
N GLU A 705 -1.28 3.96 39.69
CA GLU A 705 -0.64 3.39 40.87
C GLU A 705 0.88 3.24 40.68
N GLY A 706 1.30 2.65 39.56
CA GLY A 706 2.72 2.47 39.26
C GLY A 706 3.49 3.79 39.18
N MET A 707 2.89 4.81 38.55
CA MET A 707 3.46 6.16 38.48
C MET A 707 3.53 6.81 39.87
N PHE A 708 2.48 6.67 40.68
CA PHE A 708 2.45 7.21 42.03
C PHE A 708 3.55 6.62 42.92
N GLU A 709 3.79 5.31 42.86
CA GLU A 709 4.84 4.66 43.64
C GLU A 709 6.25 5.14 43.25
N ILE A 710 6.47 5.42 41.97
CA ILE A 710 7.75 5.98 41.49
C ILE A 710 7.93 7.41 41.95
N TYR A 711 6.88 8.23 41.84
CA TYR A 711 6.86 9.57 42.38
C TYR A 711 7.19 9.59 43.89
N LYS A 712 6.55 8.70 44.66
CA LYS A 712 6.76 8.56 46.11
C LYS A 712 8.23 8.24 46.42
N LYS A 713 8.81 7.25 45.73
CA LYS A 713 10.23 6.89 45.86
C LYS A 713 11.16 8.05 45.52
N ARG A 714 10.90 8.77 44.42
CA ARG A 714 11.72 9.92 44.02
C ARG A 714 11.69 11.02 45.09
N ARG A 715 10.51 11.30 45.66
CA ARG A 715 10.37 12.29 46.74
C ARG A 715 11.12 11.91 48.01
N ILE A 716 11.15 10.63 48.37
CA ILE A 716 11.92 10.14 49.53
C ILE A 716 13.42 10.32 49.32
N VAL A 717 13.91 10.07 48.10
CA VAL A 717 15.33 10.26 47.73
C VAL A 717 15.75 11.73 47.73
N MET A 718 14.83 12.66 47.48
CA MET A 718 15.10 14.10 47.48
C MET A 718 15.29 14.70 48.88
N CYS A 719 14.86 14.02 49.95
CA CYS A 719 15.07 14.50 51.32
C CYS A 719 16.55 14.44 51.69
N LYS A 720 17.13 15.60 52.06
CA LYS A 720 18.53 15.73 52.46
C LYS A 720 18.71 15.63 53.98
N THR A 721 17.64 15.88 54.76
CA THR A 721 17.66 15.80 56.22
C THR A 721 16.56 14.90 56.78
N ASP A 722 16.72 14.47 58.04
CA ASP A 722 15.73 13.66 58.74
C ASP A 722 14.44 14.46 59.05
N GLU A 723 14.55 15.78 59.24
CA GLU A 723 13.40 16.67 59.40
C GLU A 723 12.56 16.74 58.13
N GLU A 724 13.20 16.84 56.95
CA GLU A 724 12.52 16.82 55.66
C GLU A 724 11.81 15.49 55.42
N ARG A 725 12.43 14.37 55.81
CA ARG A 725 11.82 13.04 55.72
C ARG A 725 10.60 12.92 56.64
N LYS A 726 10.70 13.34 57.92
CA LYS A 726 9.56 13.36 58.85
C LYS A 726 8.42 14.25 58.36
N ALA A 727 8.75 15.42 57.81
CA ALA A 727 7.74 16.32 57.24
C ALA A 727 7.05 15.68 56.03
N LEU A 728 7.81 15.01 55.16
CA LEU A 728 7.30 14.31 53.99
C LEU A 728 6.35 13.15 54.38
N ASP A 729 6.71 12.35 55.40
CA ASP A 729 5.88 11.25 55.89
C ASP A 729 4.50 11.71 56.41
N THR A 730 4.40 12.96 56.87
CA THR A 730 3.13 13.56 57.32
C THR A 730 2.30 14.18 56.19
N ASP A 731 2.85 14.34 54.97
CA ASP A 731 2.14 14.91 53.82
C ASP A 731 1.06 13.94 53.31
N ARG A 732 -0.16 14.45 53.11
CA ARG A 732 -1.29 13.68 52.55
C ARG A 732 -0.97 13.06 51.19
N SER A 733 -0.03 13.64 50.43
CA SER A 733 0.42 13.15 49.12
C SER A 733 1.39 11.97 49.18
N MET A 734 1.78 11.53 50.38
CA MET A 734 2.73 10.42 50.60
C MET A 734 2.08 9.17 51.20
N ARG A 735 0.75 9.19 51.40
CA ARG A 735 -0.05 8.03 51.81
C ARG A 735 0.06 6.90 50.77
N ASP A 736 -0.16 5.66 51.20
CA ASP A 736 -0.21 4.53 50.27
C ASP A 736 -1.40 4.67 49.31
N TRP A 737 -1.32 4.03 48.14
CA TRP A 737 -2.31 4.19 47.09
C TRP A 737 -3.73 3.98 47.61
N ASP A 738 -4.00 2.93 48.39
CA ASP A 738 -5.36 2.66 48.90
C ASP A 738 -5.89 3.74 49.85
N GLU A 739 -5.01 4.39 50.62
CA GLU A 739 -5.35 5.46 51.58
C GLU A 739 -5.32 6.86 50.97
N LEU A 740 -4.86 6.99 49.72
CA LEU A 740 -4.68 8.29 49.08
C LEU A 740 -6.04 8.95 48.81
N ALA A 741 -6.13 10.25 49.10
CA ALA A 741 -7.34 11.01 48.89
C ALA A 741 -7.77 10.98 47.39
N PRO A 742 -9.08 10.85 47.06
CA PRO A 742 -9.54 10.71 45.68
C PRO A 742 -9.05 11.82 44.75
N GLU A 743 -8.95 13.05 45.24
CA GLU A 743 -8.45 14.19 44.48
C GLU A 743 -6.98 14.06 44.06
N LEU A 744 -6.16 13.38 44.87
CA LEU A 744 -4.75 13.12 44.61
C LEU A 744 -4.56 11.92 43.68
N LYS A 745 -5.34 10.84 43.85
CA LYS A 745 -5.41 9.74 42.87
C LYS A 745 -5.74 10.26 41.48
N GLU A 746 -6.70 11.18 41.39
CA GLU A 746 -7.14 11.72 40.11
C GLU A 746 -6.06 12.55 39.40
N SER A 747 -5.08 13.11 40.14
CA SER A 747 -3.94 13.80 39.52
C SER A 747 -3.04 12.81 38.76
N THR A 748 -2.71 11.67 39.37
CA THR A 748 -1.92 10.62 38.72
C THR A 748 -2.71 9.86 37.65
N ARG A 749 -4.02 9.69 37.83
CA ARG A 749 -4.88 9.13 36.78
C ARG A 749 -4.95 10.04 35.55
N ALA A 750 -5.04 11.35 35.74
CA ALA A 750 -4.97 12.32 34.64
C ALA A 750 -3.61 12.28 33.93
N GLN A 751 -2.53 12.05 34.67
CA GLN A 751 -1.20 11.83 34.09
C GLN A 751 -1.14 10.55 33.24
N ALA A 752 -1.75 9.45 33.71
CA ALA A 752 -1.88 8.21 32.95
C ALA A 752 -2.73 8.38 31.69
N ASP A 753 -3.87 9.06 31.81
CA ASP A 753 -4.77 9.38 30.67
C ASP A 753 -4.05 10.19 29.58
N ASP A 754 -3.00 10.95 29.94
CA ASP A 754 -2.23 11.78 29.02
C ASP A 754 -1.07 11.05 28.31
N ILE A 755 -0.76 9.81 28.69
CA ILE A 755 0.32 9.01 28.09
C ILE A 755 0.19 8.92 26.56
N PRO A 756 -0.98 8.60 25.96
CA PRO A 756 -1.12 8.57 24.51
C PRO A 756 -0.77 9.90 23.86
N ARG A 757 -1.14 11.05 24.45
CA ARG A 757 -0.78 12.37 23.92
C ARG A 757 0.74 12.59 23.92
N LYS A 758 1.42 12.17 24.97
CA LYS A 758 2.88 12.24 25.09
C LYS A 758 3.59 11.35 24.07
N LEU A 759 3.22 10.07 23.99
CA LEU A 759 3.82 9.14 23.02
C LEU A 759 3.73 9.70 21.60
N ARG A 760 2.59 10.32 21.26
CA ARG A 760 2.37 10.96 19.96
C ARG A 760 3.28 12.16 19.68
N ALA A 761 3.68 12.92 20.69
CA ALA A 761 4.61 14.04 20.53
C ALA A 761 5.99 13.57 20.05
N VAL A 762 6.35 12.33 20.37
CA VAL A 762 7.61 11.67 19.96
C VAL A 762 7.38 10.61 18.87
N GLY A 763 6.24 10.62 18.17
CA GLY A 763 5.97 9.68 17.07
C GLY A 763 5.83 8.22 17.51
N CYS A 764 5.48 7.98 18.77
CA CYS A 764 5.24 6.66 19.35
C CYS A 764 3.75 6.43 19.63
N PHE A 765 3.38 5.17 19.81
CA PHE A 765 2.06 4.72 20.27
C PHE A 765 2.21 3.46 21.14
N MET A 766 1.13 3.02 21.80
CA MET A 766 1.15 1.84 22.66
C MET A 766 0.18 0.76 22.20
N LEU A 767 0.57 -0.51 22.33
CA LEU A 767 -0.23 -1.69 21.99
C LEU A 767 -0.19 -2.71 23.14
N ASN A 768 -1.23 -3.52 23.26
CA ASN A 768 -1.35 -4.61 24.23
C ASN A 768 -0.99 -5.99 23.66
N GLU A 769 -0.32 -6.00 22.51
CA GLU A 769 0.11 -7.19 21.79
C GLU A 769 1.54 -6.98 21.34
N GLU A 770 2.35 -8.03 21.36
CA GLU A 770 3.70 -7.96 20.79
C GLU A 770 3.65 -7.88 19.27
N ARG A 771 4.47 -6.98 18.72
CA ARG A 771 4.65 -6.76 17.29
C ARG A 771 6.12 -6.88 16.89
N SER A 772 6.33 -7.26 15.64
CA SER A 772 7.63 -7.35 14.97
C SER A 772 7.76 -6.27 13.88
N GLU A 773 8.84 -6.31 13.10
CA GLU A 773 9.04 -5.39 11.97
C GLU A 773 7.78 -5.34 11.05
N PRO A 774 7.34 -4.15 10.61
CA PRO A 774 8.04 -2.86 10.64
C PRO A 774 7.81 -2.00 11.91
N LEU A 775 7.17 -2.53 12.95
CA LEU A 775 6.95 -1.82 14.21
C LEU A 775 8.11 -2.06 15.18
N LEU A 776 8.87 -1.00 15.49
CA LEU A 776 10.03 -1.07 16.37
C LEU A 776 9.61 -0.84 17.81
N LYS A 777 9.86 -1.83 18.68
CA LYS A 777 9.64 -1.70 20.13
C LYS A 777 10.57 -0.62 20.69
N VAL A 778 10.01 0.30 21.49
CA VAL A 778 10.74 1.40 22.13
C VAL A 778 10.86 1.08 23.63
N PRO A 779 12.01 0.55 24.09
CA PRO A 779 12.20 0.20 25.50
C PRO A 779 12.43 1.43 26.39
N GLY A 780 12.81 2.58 25.79
CA GLY A 780 13.10 3.83 26.47
C GLY A 780 13.19 4.98 25.48
N PHE A 781 13.10 6.21 25.98
CA PHE A 781 13.15 7.44 25.19
C PHE A 781 14.57 8.01 25.10
N SER A 782 14.87 8.75 24.03
CA SER A 782 16.13 9.52 23.92
C SER A 782 16.18 10.65 24.95
N VAL A 783 17.34 11.28 25.13
CA VAL A 783 17.49 12.42 26.06
C VAL A 783 16.61 13.59 25.62
N GLU A 784 16.57 13.87 24.32
CA GLU A 784 15.78 14.95 23.72
C GLU A 784 14.28 14.67 23.85
N GLU A 785 13.87 13.41 23.64
CA GLU A 785 12.49 12.97 23.84
C GLU A 785 12.08 13.11 25.31
N LEU A 786 12.93 12.69 26.25
CA LEU A 786 12.67 12.81 27.69
C LEU A 786 12.45 14.27 28.11
N ASP A 787 13.31 15.19 27.69
CA ASP A 787 13.19 16.61 28.05
C ASP A 787 11.89 17.22 27.49
N MET A 788 11.56 16.94 26.22
CA MET A 788 10.30 17.37 25.59
C MET A 788 9.08 16.83 26.33
N LEU A 789 9.06 15.53 26.62
CA LEU A 789 7.94 14.88 27.31
C LEU A 789 7.79 15.36 28.76
N SER A 790 8.90 15.72 29.41
CA SER A 790 8.92 16.27 30.78
C SER A 790 8.27 17.65 30.82
N GLU A 791 8.62 18.51 29.86
CA GLU A 791 7.97 19.82 29.71
C GLU A 791 6.46 19.67 29.47
N ILE A 792 6.07 18.73 28.59
CA ILE A 792 4.66 18.42 28.30
C ILE A 792 3.91 17.91 29.55
N GLU A 793 4.55 17.10 30.40
CA GLU A 793 3.93 16.66 31.67
C GLU A 793 3.75 17.82 32.64
N HIS A 794 4.73 18.71 32.74
CA HIS A 794 4.65 19.87 33.62
C HIS A 794 3.57 20.87 33.18
N GLU A 795 3.44 21.10 31.87
CA GLU A 795 2.33 21.89 31.33
C GLU A 795 0.96 21.29 31.69
N ARG A 796 0.82 19.96 31.57
CA ARG A 796 -0.39 19.25 31.97
C ARG A 796 -0.63 19.37 33.48
N PHE A 797 0.41 19.31 34.30
CA PHE A 797 0.34 19.54 35.75
C PHE A 797 -0.19 20.92 36.07
N ASN A 798 0.37 21.97 35.47
CA ASN A 798 -0.09 23.33 35.68
C ASN A 798 -1.54 23.52 35.23
N ALA A 799 -1.93 22.97 34.08
CA ALA A 799 -3.31 23.04 33.59
C ALA A 799 -4.31 22.40 34.57
N GLU A 800 -4.02 21.20 35.08
CA GLU A 800 -4.87 20.52 36.07
C GLU A 800 -4.98 21.31 37.39
N ARG A 801 -3.85 21.84 37.88
CA ARG A 801 -3.80 22.63 39.12
C ARG A 801 -4.63 23.90 38.99
N LEU A 802 -4.49 24.63 37.88
CA LEU A 802 -5.26 25.84 37.62
C LEU A 802 -6.77 25.56 37.51
N GLN A 803 -7.17 24.50 36.79
CA GLN A 803 -8.58 24.08 36.70
C GLN A 803 -9.19 23.75 38.07
N ARG A 804 -8.36 23.29 39.01
CA ARG A 804 -8.76 22.96 40.39
C ARG A 804 -8.53 24.10 41.40
N GLN A 805 -8.29 25.31 40.89
CA GLN A 805 -8.10 26.54 41.67
C GLN A 805 -6.90 26.51 42.63
N TRP A 806 -5.82 25.82 42.25
CA TRP A 806 -4.55 25.91 42.96
C TRP A 806 -3.90 27.28 42.73
N ARG A 807 -3.11 27.73 43.71
CA ARG A 807 -2.46 29.05 43.69
C ARG A 807 -0.95 28.93 43.83
N MET A 808 -0.24 29.94 43.34
CA MET A 808 1.21 30.05 43.55
C MET A 808 1.47 30.25 45.05
N GLY A 809 2.38 29.47 45.63
CA GLY A 809 2.84 29.63 47.00
C GLY A 809 3.66 28.43 47.48
N PRO A 810 4.10 28.41 48.75
CA PRO A 810 4.74 27.23 49.32
C PRO A 810 3.88 25.98 49.15
N ARG A 811 4.52 24.83 48.92
CA ARG A 811 3.82 23.57 48.65
C ARG A 811 2.94 23.18 49.84
N ASN A 812 1.63 23.12 49.64
CA ASN A 812 0.68 22.68 50.66
C ASN A 812 -0.57 22.05 50.03
N SER A 813 -0.68 20.73 50.15
CA SER A 813 -1.79 19.95 49.58
C SER A 813 -3.16 20.32 50.17
N LYS A 814 -3.21 20.77 51.44
CA LYS A 814 -4.45 21.16 52.13
C LYS A 814 -4.92 22.55 51.69
N GLN A 815 -4.00 23.48 51.47
CA GLN A 815 -4.30 24.86 51.04
C GLN A 815 -4.36 25.04 49.52
N ARG A 816 -4.06 23.98 48.75
CA ARG A 816 -3.95 24.00 47.28
C ARG A 816 -2.96 25.05 46.79
N THR A 817 -1.80 25.15 47.43
CA THR A 817 -0.70 26.03 47.01
C THR A 817 0.48 25.21 46.51
N THR A 818 1.15 25.68 45.46
CA THR A 818 2.32 25.02 44.89
C THR A 818 3.28 26.03 44.26
N PRO A 819 4.61 25.86 44.42
CA PRO A 819 5.59 26.78 43.85
C PRO A 819 5.84 26.50 42.36
N PHE A 820 5.28 25.41 41.82
CA PHE A 820 5.57 24.92 40.48
C PHE A 820 4.66 25.50 39.38
N LEU A 821 3.77 26.46 39.69
CA LEU A 821 2.97 27.18 38.69
C LEU A 821 3.80 28.19 37.89
N VAL A 822 4.89 27.71 37.31
CA VAL A 822 5.85 28.42 36.46
C VAL A 822 6.17 27.56 35.23
N PRO A 823 6.68 28.13 34.12
CA PRO A 823 7.15 27.35 32.97
C PRO A 823 8.20 26.30 33.37
N TRP A 824 8.26 25.17 32.66
CA TRP A 824 9.18 24.07 32.99
C TRP A 824 10.65 24.53 32.99
N ARG A 825 11.02 25.38 32.02
CA ARG A 825 12.35 25.99 31.92
C ARG A 825 12.78 26.76 33.18
N ASP A 826 11.83 27.29 33.94
CA ASP A 826 12.06 28.11 35.14
C ASP A 826 12.08 27.28 36.44
N LEU A 827 11.84 25.96 36.36
CA LEU A 827 12.00 25.04 37.49
C LEU A 827 13.47 24.84 37.86
N THR A 828 13.72 24.54 39.14
CA THR A 828 15.03 24.06 39.58
C THR A 828 15.31 22.68 38.98
N GLN A 829 16.60 22.33 38.83
CA GLN A 829 17.00 21.05 38.26
C GLN A 829 16.39 19.86 39.01
N GLU A 830 16.34 19.93 40.34
CA GLU A 830 15.75 18.88 41.19
C GLU A 830 14.29 18.58 40.83
N TRP A 831 13.49 19.60 40.45
CA TRP A 831 12.09 19.41 40.06
C TRP A 831 11.94 19.05 38.58
N LYS A 832 12.82 19.53 37.69
CA LYS A 832 12.91 19.02 36.31
C LYS A 832 13.19 17.51 36.28
N ASP A 833 14.08 17.05 37.16
CA ASP A 833 14.40 15.63 37.28
C ASP A 833 13.21 14.80 37.78
N VAL A 834 12.28 15.39 38.54
CA VAL A 834 11.04 14.70 38.93
C VAL A 834 10.19 14.45 37.69
N ASP A 835 9.93 15.47 36.88
CA ASP A 835 9.16 15.30 35.64
C ASP A 835 9.82 14.28 34.70
N ARG A 836 11.15 14.32 34.61
CA ARG A 836 11.93 13.37 33.81
C ARG A 836 11.76 11.93 34.29
N VAL A 837 11.89 11.66 35.58
CA VAL A 837 11.66 10.32 36.15
C VAL A 837 10.23 9.84 35.90
N MET A 838 9.25 10.75 35.96
CA MET A 838 7.84 10.42 35.73
C MET A 838 7.54 10.04 34.28
N VAL A 839 8.30 10.55 33.32
CA VAL A 839 8.21 10.15 31.91
C VAL A 839 9.02 8.89 31.66
N GLU A 840 10.25 8.84 32.16
CA GLU A 840 11.21 7.74 31.96
C GLU A 840 10.65 6.39 32.44
N CYS A 841 9.81 6.39 33.47
CA CYS A 841 9.22 5.16 33.98
C CYS A 841 8.10 4.57 33.12
N VAL A 842 7.51 5.34 32.20
CA VAL A 842 6.32 4.93 31.43
C VAL A 842 6.50 3.62 30.66
N PRO A 843 7.60 3.38 29.91
CA PRO A 843 7.80 2.11 29.20
C PRO A 843 7.76 0.89 30.13
N ALA A 844 8.43 0.97 31.29
CA ALA A 844 8.50 -0.13 32.24
C ALA A 844 7.17 -0.41 32.95
N ILE A 845 6.37 0.63 33.25
CA ILE A 845 5.03 0.45 33.84
C ILE A 845 4.07 -0.17 32.81
N LEU A 846 4.12 0.30 31.55
CA LEU A 846 3.31 -0.27 30.46
C LEU A 846 3.64 -1.75 30.28
N GLU A 847 4.93 -2.12 30.25
CA GLU A 847 5.36 -3.51 30.08
C GLU A 847 4.82 -4.41 31.19
N LYS A 848 4.86 -3.97 32.46
CA LYS A 848 4.23 -4.68 33.58
C LYS A 848 2.72 -4.81 33.45
N ALA A 849 2.07 -3.90 32.73
CA ALA A 849 0.64 -3.94 32.45
C ALA A 849 0.29 -4.78 31.20
N GLY A 850 1.27 -5.36 30.51
CA GLY A 850 1.08 -6.10 29.26
C GLY A 850 0.98 -5.20 28.01
N TRP A 851 1.51 -3.98 28.09
CA TRP A 851 1.53 -3.01 27.00
C TRP A 851 2.95 -2.66 26.60
N HIS A 852 3.16 -2.35 25.32
CA HIS A 852 4.48 -1.98 24.80
C HIS A 852 4.37 -0.72 23.94
N ILE A 853 5.44 0.07 23.94
CA ILE A 853 5.56 1.27 23.10
C ILE A 853 6.21 0.88 21.78
N TYR A 854 5.67 1.39 20.69
CA TYR A 854 6.17 1.18 19.34
C TYR A 854 6.32 2.50 18.59
N ARG A 855 7.24 2.52 17.62
CA ARG A 855 7.28 3.49 16.53
C ARG A 855 7.44 2.78 15.19
N MET A 856 7.05 3.47 14.12
CA MET A 856 7.24 2.97 12.76
C MET A 856 8.72 3.04 12.36
N LYS A 857 9.22 2.02 11.64
CA LYS A 857 10.52 2.08 10.96
C LYS A 857 10.45 3.06 9.79
N GLU A 858 11.37 4.03 9.72
CA GLU A 858 11.37 5.10 8.69
C GLU A 858 11.86 4.65 7.29
N ASP A 859 11.83 3.35 6.98
CA ASP A 859 12.50 2.78 5.81
C ASP A 859 11.79 3.03 4.47
N VAL A 860 10.56 3.55 4.47
CA VAL A 860 9.76 3.74 3.23
C VAL A 860 9.75 5.20 2.79
N GLU A 861 10.44 5.51 1.70
CA GLU A 861 10.39 6.83 1.06
C GLU A 861 9.08 6.96 0.26
N VAL A 862 8.14 7.77 0.77
CA VAL A 862 6.93 8.14 0.02
C VAL A 862 7.31 9.21 -1.00
N ASN A 863 7.26 8.89 -2.30
CA ASN A 863 7.32 9.92 -3.33
C ASN A 863 6.04 10.76 -3.22
N GLY A 864 6.13 11.92 -2.57
CA GLY A 864 5.14 12.98 -2.71
C GLY A 864 5.55 13.89 -3.85
N SER A 865 5.02 13.70 -5.05
CA SER A 865 4.75 14.86 -5.89
C SER A 865 3.72 15.69 -5.12
N MET A 866 4.09 16.93 -4.80
CA MET A 866 3.17 17.95 -4.29
C MET A 866 2.08 18.24 -5.31
#